data_AF-Q7P237-F1
#
_entry.id   AF-Q7P237-F1
#
_cell.length_a   1.000
_cell.length_b   1.000
_cell.length_c   1.000
_cell.angle_alpha   90.00
_cell.angle_beta   90.00
_cell.angle_gamma   90.00
#
_symmetry.space_group_name_H-M   'P 1'
#
loop_
_entity.id
_entity.type
_entity.pdbx_description
1 polymer ?
#
loop_
_entity_poly.entity_id
_entity_poly.type
_entity_poly.pdbx_seq_one_letter_code
_entity_poly.pdbx_strand_id
1 'polypeptide(L)'
;MIISPPILKMPQGNASDEQWLASLMPFSSRGGFPIASRMAWHGGQHIEHTDTGAHGEPVRTIADGTVVYKRTPSPDADKKPLAYQGETDNGCVVIKHNTEIGEGPDGQIEYYSIYMHLKEVFVKNKQPVNRKDSLGSVGSCNGKNAIHLEIICDDANLKKIVGRSSGKLDISTDGRDKIVYGDMHFYLPPGTPFYASIASPQAPSDSGAPVHTSSVPLFVTMRFERGKCLLTTRQEDPQQEGLYIELDQALTNSDDKYEYNLYSKATSLGDAFHIAPSAAYELLRFGRVINTENETPIAAGAVPHWHKVNYPGGQGWVDLNAVGIKKFSDADFPHWSGWSLIDDDPTPDSQCNSPTLEKWIVGNSGKKLTADALTAALGDTKIQSRLARAICKFPTEWEKGQIDTRYDWLKKKSDVLDEPMTEELYADFKTYVEALSFWEEAGLEINNTHWHFHPRLFFSHFRRCGWMGKDDIARLIRKTLPNPSAINREDQNSALTKGNIYEYLSTANEKRPAQLYPNISTVMRKYLIVTPLRISHLISQLAEETGRLKAMVEGGPDSYFDKYEPGTDQGKKLGNTAKGDGKKFKGRGLIQLTGRENYIRYGKYRRIDFSIENQSQTLLTSAYKTCDAAGYFWASKQRNKINEKKKMVPLGDLGINSWADKGADLESSKQVTKCINTAAHHFNEVRWPCFQHAWYASNDETAPPKNFKPIGE
;
A
#
# COMPACT_ATOMS: atom_id res chain seq x y z
N MET A 1 -0.45 3.08 -5.33
CA MET A 1 -0.97 2.00 -6.17
C MET A 1 -2.27 1.40 -5.62
N ILE A 2 -3.29 1.28 -6.48
CA ILE A 2 -4.47 0.43 -6.27
C ILE A 2 -4.22 -0.93 -6.95
N ILE A 3 -4.25 -2.04 -6.19
CA ILE A 3 -3.92 -3.39 -6.70
C ILE A 3 -4.86 -4.47 -6.17
N SER A 4 -5.12 -5.49 -6.99
CA SER A 4 -5.99 -6.62 -6.70
C SER A 4 -5.41 -7.95 -7.17
N PRO A 5 -5.80 -9.08 -6.55
CA PRO A 5 -5.53 -10.39 -7.13
C PRO A 5 -6.23 -10.53 -8.51
N PRO A 6 -5.73 -11.42 -9.38
CA PRO A 6 -6.24 -11.59 -10.74
C PRO A 6 -7.66 -12.19 -10.78
N ILE A 7 -8.12 -12.76 -9.66
CA ILE A 7 -9.45 -13.34 -9.49
C ILE A 7 -10.10 -12.60 -8.32
N LEU A 8 -11.34 -12.15 -8.54
CA LEU A 8 -12.05 -11.29 -7.59
C LEU A 8 -13.35 -11.94 -7.11
N LYS A 9 -13.37 -12.33 -5.84
CA LYS A 9 -14.57 -12.82 -5.15
C LYS A 9 -14.88 -11.98 -3.94
N MET A 10 -16.16 -11.81 -3.63
CA MET A 10 -16.58 -11.11 -2.42
C MET A 10 -15.99 -11.81 -1.18
N PRO A 11 -15.35 -11.05 -0.26
CA PRO A 11 -14.92 -11.60 1.02
C PRO A 11 -16.09 -12.25 1.76
N GLN A 12 -15.86 -13.43 2.34
CA GLN A 12 -16.84 -14.14 3.15
C GLN A 12 -16.69 -13.71 4.62
N GLY A 13 -17.76 -13.17 5.22
CA GLY A 13 -17.78 -12.80 6.64
C GLY A 13 -16.76 -11.71 7.02
N ASN A 14 -16.11 -11.87 8.17
CA ASN A 14 -15.15 -10.91 8.75
C ASN A 14 -13.68 -11.31 8.51
N ALA A 15 -13.38 -12.03 7.43
CA ALA A 15 -12.02 -12.44 7.11
C ALA A 15 -11.09 -11.22 6.96
N SER A 16 -9.86 -11.33 7.47
CA SER A 16 -8.84 -10.32 7.21
C SER A 16 -8.46 -10.31 5.72
N ASP A 17 -7.86 -9.20 5.25
CA ASP A 17 -7.39 -9.10 3.86
C ASP A 17 -6.39 -10.22 3.52
N GLU A 18 -5.52 -10.58 4.47
CA GLU A 18 -4.57 -11.68 4.33
C GLU A 18 -5.27 -13.04 4.20
N GLN A 19 -6.27 -13.31 5.04
CA GLN A 19 -7.06 -14.55 4.97
C GLN A 19 -7.85 -14.64 3.66
N TRP A 20 -8.38 -13.52 3.18
CA TRP A 20 -9.08 -13.44 1.91
C TRP A 20 -8.14 -13.65 0.72
N LEU A 21 -6.97 -13.02 0.70
CA LEU A 21 -5.96 -13.28 -0.33
C LEU A 21 -5.48 -14.73 -0.32
N ALA A 22 -5.30 -15.33 0.85
CA ALA A 22 -4.91 -16.73 0.99
C ALA A 22 -5.98 -17.70 0.45
N SER A 23 -7.27 -17.36 0.55
CA SER A 23 -8.34 -18.20 0.00
C SER A 23 -8.48 -18.08 -1.52
N LEU A 24 -8.11 -16.92 -2.09
CA LEU A 24 -8.09 -16.71 -3.54
C LEU A 24 -6.84 -17.27 -4.22
N MET A 25 -5.71 -17.26 -3.52
CA MET A 25 -4.41 -17.67 -4.04
C MET A 25 -3.73 -18.64 -3.07
N PRO A 26 -4.33 -19.82 -2.82
CA PRO A 26 -3.76 -20.79 -1.89
C PRO A 26 -2.37 -21.19 -2.34
N PHE A 27 -1.49 -21.47 -1.37
CA PHE A 27 -0.22 -22.12 -1.69
C PHE A 27 -0.54 -23.45 -2.38
N SER A 28 -0.12 -23.58 -3.63
CA SER A 28 -0.39 -24.77 -4.43
C SER A 28 0.69 -25.82 -4.17
N SER A 29 0.29 -27.09 -4.15
CA SER A 29 1.23 -28.21 -4.20
C SER A 29 1.82 -28.44 -5.61
N ARG A 30 1.33 -27.73 -6.64
CA ARG A 30 1.69 -27.93 -8.07
C ARG A 30 2.73 -26.96 -8.63
N GLY A 31 3.37 -26.18 -7.78
CA GLY A 31 4.41 -25.23 -8.17
C GLY A 31 4.66 -24.29 -7.00
N GLY A 32 5.70 -24.62 -6.23
CA GLY A 32 6.14 -23.77 -5.14
C GLY A 32 6.88 -22.57 -5.70
N PHE A 33 6.71 -21.41 -5.08
CA PHE A 33 7.55 -20.25 -5.34
C PHE A 33 8.63 -20.16 -4.24
N PRO A 34 9.90 -19.86 -4.58
CA PRO A 34 10.46 -19.72 -5.92
C PRO A 34 10.96 -21.04 -6.50
N ILE A 35 10.79 -22.15 -5.77
CA ILE A 35 11.32 -23.47 -6.13
C ILE A 35 10.18 -24.50 -6.13
N ALA A 36 10.12 -25.27 -7.21
CA ALA A 36 9.23 -26.42 -7.38
C ALA A 36 9.94 -27.75 -7.06
N SER A 37 9.41 -28.88 -7.53
CA SER A 37 10.06 -30.17 -7.33
C SER A 37 11.46 -30.21 -7.98
N ARG A 38 12.34 -31.08 -7.45
CA ARG A 38 13.70 -31.33 -7.99
C ARG A 38 14.61 -30.08 -8.01
N MET A 39 14.33 -29.11 -7.14
CA MET A 39 14.96 -27.80 -7.12
C MET A 39 14.76 -27.00 -8.41
N ALA A 40 13.71 -27.21 -9.20
CA ALA A 40 13.47 -26.36 -10.37
C ALA A 40 13.06 -24.94 -9.96
N TRP A 41 13.67 -23.90 -10.56
CA TRP A 41 13.18 -22.53 -10.41
C TRP A 41 11.75 -22.41 -10.95
N HIS A 42 10.92 -21.62 -10.28
CA HIS A 42 9.53 -21.37 -10.66
C HIS A 42 9.21 -19.88 -10.48
N GLY A 43 8.96 -19.20 -11.59
CA GLY A 43 8.85 -17.74 -11.68
C GLY A 43 7.61 -17.13 -11.04
N GLY A 44 6.63 -17.95 -10.66
CA GLY A 44 5.29 -17.52 -10.32
C GLY A 44 4.53 -18.48 -9.42
N GLN A 45 3.22 -18.45 -9.55
CA GLN A 45 2.32 -19.31 -8.79
C GLN A 45 1.21 -19.82 -9.68
N HIS A 46 0.96 -21.14 -9.64
CA HIS A 46 -0.27 -21.70 -10.17
C HIS A 46 -1.42 -21.39 -9.22
N ILE A 47 -2.46 -20.72 -9.73
CA ILE A 47 -3.66 -20.36 -8.98
C ILE A 47 -4.77 -21.31 -9.46
N GLU A 48 -5.00 -22.36 -8.67
CA GLU A 48 -6.04 -23.34 -8.95
C GLU A 48 -7.43 -22.74 -8.78
N HIS A 49 -8.37 -23.25 -9.56
CA HIS A 49 -9.72 -22.73 -9.58
C HIS A 49 -10.78 -23.83 -9.61
N THR A 50 -11.91 -23.56 -8.95
CA THR A 50 -12.97 -24.55 -8.71
C THR A 50 -14.15 -24.41 -9.67
N ASP A 51 -14.13 -23.45 -10.59
CA ASP A 51 -15.23 -23.31 -11.54
C ASP A 51 -15.19 -24.45 -12.57
N THR A 52 -16.32 -25.12 -12.72
CA THR A 52 -16.51 -26.21 -13.68
C THR A 52 -17.57 -25.86 -14.72
N GLY A 53 -17.97 -24.59 -14.77
CA GLY A 53 -18.99 -24.07 -15.69
C GLY A 53 -18.47 -23.93 -17.12
N ALA A 54 -19.39 -23.85 -18.08
CA ALA A 54 -19.08 -23.69 -19.50
C ALA A 54 -18.33 -22.38 -19.84
N HIS A 55 -18.40 -21.37 -18.96
CA HIS A 55 -17.66 -20.12 -19.07
C HIS A 55 -16.71 -20.02 -17.87
N GLY A 56 -15.41 -19.89 -18.16
CA GLY A 56 -14.40 -19.73 -17.10
C GLY A 56 -14.55 -18.41 -16.37
N GLU A 57 -14.19 -18.37 -15.09
CA GLU A 57 -14.14 -17.14 -14.30
C GLU A 57 -13.18 -16.15 -15.00
N PRO A 58 -13.58 -14.88 -15.18
CA PRO A 58 -12.73 -13.91 -15.84
C PRO A 58 -11.47 -13.66 -15.00
N VAL A 59 -10.32 -13.84 -15.64
CA VAL A 59 -9.01 -13.41 -15.14
C VAL A 59 -8.89 -11.92 -15.41
N ARG A 60 -8.53 -11.16 -14.38
CA ARG A 60 -8.55 -9.70 -14.39
C ARG A 60 -7.17 -9.11 -14.25
N THR A 61 -7.04 -7.93 -14.83
CA THR A 61 -5.90 -7.04 -14.67
C THR A 61 -5.71 -6.67 -13.20
N ILE A 62 -4.49 -6.87 -12.68
CA ILE A 62 -4.16 -6.69 -11.25
C ILE A 62 -4.02 -5.21 -10.86
N ALA A 63 -3.57 -4.37 -11.79
CA ALA A 63 -3.33 -2.95 -11.64
C ALA A 63 -3.30 -2.29 -13.03
N ASP A 64 -3.46 -0.98 -13.11
CA ASP A 64 -3.46 -0.27 -14.39
C ASP A 64 -2.16 -0.50 -15.16
N GLY A 65 -2.26 -0.57 -16.48
CA GLY A 65 -1.11 -0.88 -17.31
C GLY A 65 -1.43 -0.92 -18.79
N THR A 66 -0.48 -1.43 -19.57
CA THR A 66 -0.63 -1.62 -21.01
C THR A 66 -0.29 -3.05 -21.37
N VAL A 67 -1.13 -3.69 -22.16
CA VAL A 67 -0.87 -5.02 -22.72
C VAL A 67 0.29 -4.93 -23.69
N VAL A 68 1.45 -5.50 -23.34
CA VAL A 68 2.66 -5.49 -24.17
C VAL A 68 2.79 -6.75 -25.01
N TYR A 69 2.18 -7.85 -24.59
CA TYR A 69 2.08 -9.07 -25.38
C TYR A 69 0.78 -9.80 -25.08
N LYS A 70 0.27 -10.50 -26.09
CA LYS A 70 -0.82 -11.45 -25.95
C LYS A 70 -0.64 -12.59 -26.95
N ARG A 71 -0.95 -13.81 -26.52
CA ARG A 71 -1.07 -15.00 -27.38
C ARG A 71 -2.47 -15.57 -27.26
N THR A 72 -3.12 -15.75 -28.40
CA THR A 72 -4.39 -16.48 -28.45
C THR A 72 -4.09 -17.97 -28.25
N PRO A 73 -4.82 -18.67 -27.37
CA PRO A 73 -4.56 -20.09 -27.09
C PRO A 73 -4.80 -20.96 -28.32
N SER A 74 -4.06 -22.05 -28.40
CA SER A 74 -4.28 -23.13 -29.37
C SER A 74 -5.61 -23.84 -29.08
N PRO A 75 -6.39 -24.23 -30.11
CA PRO A 75 -7.56 -25.08 -29.91
C PRO A 75 -7.20 -26.54 -29.52
N ASP A 76 -5.92 -26.90 -29.60
CA ASP A 76 -5.41 -28.27 -29.39
C ASP A 76 -4.71 -28.42 -28.02
N ALA A 77 -5.24 -27.78 -26.98
CA ALA A 77 -4.69 -27.86 -25.61
C ALA A 77 -4.67 -29.29 -25.06
N ASP A 78 -5.54 -30.16 -25.56
CA ASP A 78 -5.71 -31.57 -25.21
C ASP A 78 -4.83 -32.53 -26.04
N LYS A 79 -4.00 -32.00 -26.95
CA LYS A 79 -3.10 -32.78 -27.82
C LYS A 79 -1.65 -32.42 -27.59
N LYS A 80 -0.75 -33.33 -27.96
CA LYS A 80 0.70 -33.05 -28.01
C LYS A 80 0.97 -31.89 -29.00
N PRO A 81 1.91 -30.99 -28.70
CA PRO A 81 2.82 -31.06 -27.56
C PRO A 81 2.24 -30.52 -26.24
N LEU A 82 1.14 -29.78 -26.25
CA LEU A 82 0.57 -29.11 -25.08
C LEU A 82 0.07 -30.07 -23.99
N ALA A 83 -0.54 -31.19 -24.37
CA ALA A 83 -1.01 -32.21 -23.43
C ALA A 83 0.10 -33.14 -22.91
N TYR A 84 1.28 -32.60 -22.56
CA TYR A 84 2.43 -33.37 -22.08
C TYR A 84 2.15 -34.09 -20.75
N GLN A 85 1.51 -33.41 -19.79
CA GLN A 85 1.08 -33.97 -18.50
C GLN A 85 -0.44 -33.81 -18.27
N GLY A 86 -1.19 -33.77 -19.38
CA GLY A 86 -2.60 -33.41 -19.41
C GLY A 86 -2.84 -32.07 -20.09
N GLU A 87 -4.11 -31.79 -20.40
CA GLU A 87 -4.55 -30.59 -21.12
C GLU A 87 -3.89 -29.32 -20.57
N THR A 88 -3.27 -28.53 -21.45
CA THR A 88 -2.58 -27.29 -21.08
C THR A 88 -2.83 -26.19 -22.09
N ASP A 89 -3.50 -25.13 -21.66
CA ASP A 89 -3.67 -23.93 -22.46
C ASP A 89 -2.36 -23.16 -22.55
N ASN A 90 -2.09 -22.59 -23.73
CA ASN A 90 -0.93 -21.73 -23.96
C ASN A 90 -1.32 -20.26 -24.18
N GLY A 91 -2.58 -19.88 -23.93
CA GLY A 91 -2.97 -18.48 -23.98
C GLY A 91 -2.20 -17.66 -22.95
N CYS A 92 -1.73 -16.49 -23.38
CA CYS A 92 -0.81 -15.65 -22.61
C CYS A 92 -1.23 -14.18 -22.71
N VAL A 93 -1.09 -13.44 -21.62
CA VAL A 93 -1.12 -11.97 -21.62
C VAL A 93 0.04 -11.47 -20.76
N VAL A 94 0.77 -10.48 -21.25
CA VAL A 94 1.79 -9.75 -20.48
C VAL A 94 1.40 -8.28 -20.40
N ILE A 95 1.39 -7.74 -19.18
CA ILE A 95 1.07 -6.34 -18.91
C ILE A 95 2.28 -5.65 -18.33
N LYS A 96 2.60 -4.49 -18.90
CA LYS A 96 3.57 -3.54 -18.34
C LYS A 96 2.82 -2.55 -17.46
N HIS A 97 3.22 -2.46 -16.20
CA HIS A 97 2.61 -1.56 -15.21
C HIS A 97 3.53 -0.38 -14.94
N ASN A 98 2.94 0.81 -14.85
CA ASN A 98 3.62 2.04 -14.43
C ASN A 98 2.83 2.63 -13.27
N THR A 99 3.45 2.74 -12.10
CA THR A 99 2.75 3.22 -10.91
C THR A 99 3.67 3.99 -9.97
N GLU A 100 3.07 4.55 -8.93
CA GLU A 100 3.76 5.29 -7.89
C GLU A 100 3.58 4.62 -6.53
N ILE A 101 4.68 4.50 -5.80
CA ILE A 101 4.75 3.96 -4.43
C ILE A 101 5.26 4.98 -3.40
N GLY A 102 5.58 6.19 -3.85
CA GLY A 102 6.12 7.27 -3.03
C GLY A 102 6.41 8.52 -3.86
N GLU A 103 7.03 9.50 -3.22
CA GLU A 103 7.33 10.80 -3.84
C GLU A 103 8.55 10.72 -4.77
N GLY A 104 8.52 11.51 -5.85
CA GLY A 104 9.66 11.71 -6.75
C GLY A 104 9.95 10.54 -7.70
N PRO A 105 11.03 10.64 -8.49
CA PRO A 105 11.37 9.66 -9.53
C PRO A 105 11.65 8.24 -9.00
N ASP A 106 12.21 8.13 -7.80
CA ASP A 106 12.47 6.83 -7.16
C ASP A 106 11.17 6.15 -6.70
N GLY A 107 10.11 6.93 -6.49
CA GLY A 107 8.77 6.42 -6.19
C GLY A 107 8.02 5.92 -7.43
N GLN A 108 8.52 6.19 -8.65
CA GLN A 108 7.93 5.72 -9.91
C GLN A 108 8.56 4.39 -10.31
N ILE A 109 7.75 3.33 -10.28
CA ILE A 109 8.19 1.97 -10.54
C ILE A 109 7.50 1.39 -11.77
N GLU A 110 8.23 0.52 -12.44
CA GLU A 110 7.79 -0.28 -13.56
C GLU A 110 7.98 -1.77 -13.23
N TYR A 111 7.00 -2.59 -13.56
CA TYR A 111 7.05 -4.04 -13.40
C TYR A 111 6.11 -4.69 -14.40
N TYR A 112 6.27 -6.00 -14.60
CA TYR A 112 5.42 -6.77 -15.49
C TYR A 112 4.63 -7.81 -14.72
N SER A 113 3.42 -8.09 -15.21
CA SER A 113 2.69 -9.30 -14.83
C SER A 113 2.49 -10.19 -16.05
N ILE A 114 2.71 -11.49 -15.86
CA ILE A 114 2.57 -12.52 -16.90
C ILE A 114 1.44 -13.44 -16.47
N TYR A 115 0.43 -13.56 -17.33
CA TYR A 115 -0.74 -14.43 -17.14
C TYR A 115 -0.65 -15.56 -18.16
N MET A 116 -0.47 -16.78 -17.69
CA MET A 116 -0.33 -17.99 -18.50
C MET A 116 -1.46 -18.98 -18.23
N HIS A 117 -1.65 -19.89 -19.17
CA HIS A 117 -2.72 -20.90 -19.17
C HIS A 117 -4.13 -20.31 -19.25
N LEU A 118 -4.31 -19.29 -20.10
CA LEU A 118 -5.62 -18.73 -20.41
C LEU A 118 -6.26 -19.52 -21.56
N LYS A 119 -7.50 -19.98 -21.41
CA LYS A 119 -8.26 -20.64 -22.50
C LYS A 119 -8.92 -19.65 -23.47
N GLU A 120 -9.08 -18.41 -23.04
CA GLU A 120 -9.54 -17.30 -23.89
C GLU A 120 -8.74 -16.05 -23.54
N VAL A 121 -8.51 -15.19 -24.54
CA VAL A 121 -7.87 -13.87 -24.38
C VAL A 121 -8.78 -12.81 -24.99
N PHE A 122 -9.15 -11.82 -24.18
CA PHE A 122 -10.13 -10.78 -24.53
C PHE A 122 -9.49 -9.44 -24.94
N VAL A 123 -8.19 -9.29 -24.72
CA VAL A 123 -7.45 -8.04 -24.93
C VAL A 123 -6.58 -8.05 -26.18
N LYS A 124 -6.14 -6.86 -26.59
CA LYS A 124 -5.26 -6.63 -27.75
C LYS A 124 -3.90 -6.10 -27.32
N ASN A 125 -2.87 -6.32 -28.14
CA ASN A 125 -1.57 -5.67 -27.95
C ASN A 125 -1.71 -4.15 -27.97
N LYS A 126 -0.93 -3.47 -27.14
CA LYS A 126 -0.92 -2.01 -26.93
C LYS A 126 -2.22 -1.44 -26.37
N GLN A 127 -3.14 -2.29 -25.91
CA GLN A 127 -4.37 -1.85 -25.25
C GLN A 127 -4.05 -1.36 -23.83
N PRO A 128 -4.45 -0.13 -23.46
CA PRO A 128 -4.52 0.29 -22.07
C PRO A 128 -5.57 -0.56 -21.34
N VAL A 129 -5.21 -1.03 -20.15
CA VAL A 129 -6.10 -1.82 -19.30
C VAL A 129 -6.14 -1.23 -17.92
N ASN A 130 -7.34 -1.19 -17.36
CA ASN A 130 -7.57 -0.79 -15.99
C ASN A 130 -7.66 -2.03 -15.10
N ARG A 131 -7.26 -1.90 -13.83
CA ARG A 131 -7.55 -2.88 -12.78
C ARG A 131 -9.00 -3.33 -12.86
N LYS A 132 -9.24 -4.63 -12.70
CA LYS A 132 -10.54 -5.31 -12.89
C LYS A 132 -10.94 -5.57 -14.35
N ASP A 133 -10.32 -4.98 -15.36
CA ASP A 133 -10.63 -5.32 -16.75
C ASP A 133 -10.32 -6.80 -17.01
N SER A 134 -11.25 -7.48 -17.68
CA SER A 134 -11.12 -8.91 -18.00
C SER A 134 -10.07 -9.10 -19.10
N LEU A 135 -9.04 -9.87 -18.80
CA LEU A 135 -7.94 -10.21 -19.72
C LEU A 135 -8.23 -11.45 -20.54
N GLY A 136 -8.92 -12.41 -19.92
CA GLY A 136 -9.16 -13.74 -20.44
C GLY A 136 -9.99 -14.56 -19.45
N SER A 137 -10.08 -15.86 -19.68
CA SER A 137 -10.72 -16.79 -18.75
C SER A 137 -9.73 -17.86 -18.27
N VAL A 138 -9.97 -18.39 -17.07
CA VAL A 138 -9.16 -19.48 -16.50
C VAL A 138 -9.17 -20.67 -17.45
N GLY A 139 -7.98 -21.16 -17.81
CA GLY A 139 -7.77 -22.35 -18.62
C GLY A 139 -7.29 -23.55 -17.80
N SER A 140 -6.60 -24.45 -18.48
CA SER A 140 -6.08 -25.70 -17.93
C SER A 140 -4.55 -25.70 -17.93
N CYS A 141 -3.97 -26.26 -16.88
CA CYS A 141 -2.54 -26.56 -16.75
C CYS A 141 -2.39 -27.99 -16.21
N ASN A 142 -1.78 -28.88 -16.99
CA ASN A 142 -1.60 -30.29 -16.63
C ASN A 142 -2.93 -30.97 -16.23
N GLY A 143 -4.00 -30.69 -16.99
CA GLY A 143 -5.35 -31.23 -16.77
C GLY A 143 -6.06 -30.66 -15.54
N LYS A 144 -5.61 -29.53 -15.01
CA LYS A 144 -6.28 -28.82 -13.91
C LYS A 144 -6.66 -27.42 -14.30
N ASN A 145 -7.86 -27.05 -13.90
CA ASN A 145 -8.37 -25.70 -14.04
C ASN A 145 -7.55 -24.73 -13.16
N ALA A 146 -6.69 -23.95 -13.81
CA ALA A 146 -5.73 -23.06 -13.15
C ALA A 146 -5.17 -22.02 -14.13
N ILE A 147 -4.63 -20.94 -13.58
CA ILE A 147 -3.71 -20.04 -14.31
C ILE A 147 -2.34 -20.06 -13.66
N HIS A 148 -1.33 -19.59 -14.38
CA HIS A 148 -0.03 -19.24 -13.78
C HIS A 148 0.17 -17.73 -13.84
N LEU A 149 0.58 -17.13 -12.72
CA LEU A 149 0.85 -15.70 -12.59
C LEU A 149 2.28 -15.45 -12.16
N GLU A 150 3.00 -14.59 -12.88
CA GLU A 150 4.30 -14.06 -12.46
C GLU A 150 4.26 -12.55 -12.28
N ILE A 151 5.13 -12.06 -11.38
CA ILE A 151 5.40 -10.64 -11.18
C ILE A 151 6.90 -10.44 -11.27
N ILE A 152 7.35 -9.68 -12.27
CA ILE A 152 8.78 -9.52 -12.59
C ILE A 152 9.22 -8.06 -12.72
N CYS A 153 10.48 -7.77 -12.43
CA CYS A 153 11.10 -6.47 -12.71
C CYS A 153 12.62 -6.57 -12.98
N ASP A 154 13.19 -5.52 -13.54
CA ASP A 154 14.62 -5.39 -13.78
C ASP A 154 15.39 -4.90 -12.53
N ASP A 155 16.72 -4.82 -12.63
CA ASP A 155 17.58 -4.38 -11.52
C ASP A 155 17.29 -2.94 -11.07
N ALA A 156 16.97 -2.05 -12.01
CA ALA A 156 16.69 -0.66 -11.73
C ALA A 156 15.40 -0.51 -10.92
N ASN A 157 14.33 -1.22 -11.33
CA ASN A 157 13.06 -1.19 -10.64
C ASN A 157 13.07 -2.01 -9.35
N LEU A 158 13.83 -3.11 -9.25
CA LEU A 158 14.07 -3.78 -7.97
C LEU A 158 14.59 -2.75 -6.97
N LYS A 159 15.66 -2.03 -7.31
CA LYS A 159 16.27 -1.04 -6.41
C LYS A 159 15.26 0.02 -5.96
N LYS A 160 14.40 0.50 -6.85
CA LYS A 160 13.33 1.45 -6.50
C LYS A 160 12.27 0.83 -5.59
N ILE A 161 11.86 -0.41 -5.85
CA ILE A 161 10.85 -1.13 -5.07
C ILE A 161 11.37 -1.38 -3.64
N VAL A 162 12.52 -2.05 -3.52
CA VAL A 162 13.01 -2.58 -2.22
C VAL A 162 14.03 -1.67 -1.52
N GLY A 163 14.53 -0.64 -2.19
CA GLY A 163 15.49 0.32 -1.65
C GLY A 163 16.95 -0.14 -1.66
N ARG A 164 17.26 -1.32 -2.23
CA ARG A 164 18.62 -1.89 -2.31
C ARG A 164 18.76 -2.82 -3.52
N SER A 165 19.99 -3.13 -3.90
CA SER A 165 20.29 -4.03 -5.03
C SER A 165 20.71 -5.43 -4.61
N SER A 166 21.14 -5.63 -3.35
CA SER A 166 21.54 -6.93 -2.83
C SER A 166 21.51 -6.93 -1.29
N GLY A 167 21.63 -8.12 -0.71
CA GLY A 167 21.92 -8.31 0.72
C GLY A 167 20.85 -7.83 1.70
N LYS A 168 21.28 -7.67 2.96
CA LYS A 168 20.46 -7.15 4.07
C LYS A 168 20.27 -5.64 3.92
N LEU A 169 19.15 -5.14 4.44
CA LEU A 169 18.88 -3.70 4.55
C LEU A 169 19.96 -3.03 5.41
N ASP A 170 20.45 -1.85 4.98
CA ASP A 170 21.41 -1.06 5.75
C ASP A 170 20.75 -0.52 7.02
N ILE A 171 21.29 -0.95 8.17
CA ILE A 171 20.81 -0.57 9.51
C ILE A 171 21.69 0.49 10.18
N SER A 172 22.65 1.07 9.46
CA SER A 172 23.49 2.17 9.97
C SER A 172 22.80 3.54 9.86
N THR A 173 21.85 3.67 8.95
CA THR A 173 21.02 4.87 8.74
C THR A 173 19.55 4.56 8.93
N ASP A 174 18.73 5.60 9.01
CA ASP A 174 17.28 5.41 8.84
C ASP A 174 16.97 4.96 7.41
N GLY A 175 15.79 4.37 7.21
CA GLY A 175 15.25 4.02 5.90
C GLY A 175 14.86 5.23 5.05
N ARG A 176 14.12 4.97 3.98
CA ARG A 176 13.69 6.02 3.04
C ARG A 176 12.68 6.98 3.70
N ASP A 177 12.61 8.22 3.21
CA ASP A 177 11.73 9.29 3.72
C ASP A 177 10.67 9.72 2.70
N LYS A 178 11.01 9.65 1.40
CA LYS A 178 10.08 9.90 0.28
C LYS A 178 9.19 8.70 -0.03
N ILE A 179 9.66 7.48 0.24
CA ILE A 179 8.94 6.21 0.02
C ILE A 179 8.75 5.53 1.39
N VAL A 180 7.63 5.82 2.03
CA VAL A 180 7.28 5.34 3.38
C VAL A 180 5.83 4.88 3.33
N TYR A 181 5.53 3.66 3.80
CA TYR A 181 4.17 3.15 3.92
C TYR A 181 4.10 1.92 4.83
N GLY A 182 2.88 1.47 5.13
CA GLY A 182 2.66 0.29 5.97
C GLY A 182 3.05 0.52 7.44
N ASP A 183 3.55 -0.54 8.07
CA ASP A 183 4.06 -0.53 9.44
C ASP A 183 5.41 0.18 9.51
N MET A 184 5.68 0.75 10.68
CA MET A 184 6.99 1.32 10.99
C MET A 184 7.83 0.29 11.74
N HIS A 185 9.13 0.28 11.49
CA HIS A 185 10.08 -0.63 12.12
C HIS A 185 11.21 0.15 12.78
N PHE A 186 11.68 -0.34 13.92
CA PHE A 186 12.69 0.29 14.75
C PHE A 186 13.79 -0.72 15.04
N TYR A 187 15.01 -0.40 14.61
CA TYR A 187 16.21 -1.12 15.00
C TYR A 187 16.70 -0.59 16.35
N LEU A 188 16.76 -1.47 17.35
CA LEU A 188 17.30 -1.20 18.67
C LEU A 188 18.69 -1.85 18.75
N PRO A 189 19.77 -1.06 18.84
CA PRO A 189 21.12 -1.63 18.96
C PRO A 189 21.31 -2.34 20.31
N PRO A 190 22.29 -3.26 20.43
CA PRO A 190 22.76 -3.74 21.71
C PRO A 190 23.09 -2.58 22.66
N GLY A 191 22.80 -2.75 23.94
CA GLY A 191 22.92 -1.69 24.95
C GLY A 191 21.64 -0.85 25.13
N THR A 192 20.58 -1.09 24.36
CA THR A 192 19.31 -0.36 24.52
C THR A 192 18.67 -0.71 25.88
N PRO A 193 18.39 0.29 26.74
CA PRO A 193 17.77 0.09 28.05
C PRO A 193 16.25 -0.04 27.97
N PHE A 194 15.68 -0.84 28.86
CA PHE A 194 14.25 -1.03 29.04
C PHE A 194 13.86 -0.78 30.50
N TYR A 195 12.70 -0.14 30.71
CA TYR A 195 12.25 0.31 32.04
C TYR A 195 10.94 -0.38 32.44
N ALA A 196 10.73 -0.62 33.73
CA ALA A 196 9.48 -1.24 34.23
C ALA A 196 8.26 -0.34 34.03
N SER A 197 8.44 0.98 34.15
CA SER A 197 7.40 1.99 34.03
C SER A 197 7.98 3.30 33.51
N ILE A 198 7.09 4.18 33.04
CA ILE A 198 7.40 5.57 32.72
C ILE A 198 6.53 6.47 33.59
N ALA A 199 7.07 7.59 34.09
CA ALA A 199 6.31 8.53 34.91
C ALA A 199 5.22 9.26 34.11
N SER A 200 5.53 9.60 32.85
CA SER A 200 4.60 10.20 31.90
C SER A 200 5.11 9.98 30.47
N PRO A 201 4.27 10.18 29.43
CA PRO A 201 4.72 10.17 28.05
C PRO A 201 5.79 11.23 27.71
N GLN A 202 5.94 12.27 28.53
CA GLN A 202 6.93 13.34 28.38
C GLN A 202 8.19 13.11 29.22
N ALA A 203 8.24 12.06 30.03
CA ALA A 203 9.36 11.81 30.92
C ALA A 203 10.65 11.56 30.10
N PRO A 204 11.80 12.14 30.49
CA PRO A 204 13.07 11.91 29.82
C PRO A 204 13.52 10.45 29.98
N SER A 205 14.33 10.00 29.03
CA SER A 205 14.78 8.60 28.88
C SER A 205 15.60 8.08 30.05
N ASP A 206 16.21 8.97 30.86
CA ASP A 206 17.07 8.60 31.98
C ASP A 206 16.39 8.66 33.36
N SER A 207 15.06 8.55 33.42
CA SER A 207 14.28 8.78 34.65
C SER A 207 14.29 7.64 35.68
N GLY A 208 15.05 6.55 35.46
CA GLY A 208 15.15 5.43 36.41
C GLY A 208 16.18 4.37 36.03
N ALA A 209 16.35 3.35 36.88
CA ALA A 209 17.23 2.21 36.58
C ALA A 209 16.58 1.27 35.54
N PRO A 210 17.30 0.86 34.48
CA PRO A 210 16.79 -0.14 33.54
C PRO A 210 16.52 -1.48 34.23
N VAL A 211 15.40 -2.13 33.89
CA VAL A 211 15.09 -3.51 34.31
C VAL A 211 15.67 -4.55 33.35
N HIS A 212 16.03 -4.13 32.14
CA HIS A 212 16.73 -4.95 31.16
C HIS A 212 17.56 -4.05 30.25
N THR A 213 18.68 -4.57 29.77
CA THR A 213 19.50 -3.93 28.73
C THR A 213 19.78 -4.99 27.68
N SER A 214 19.39 -4.72 26.43
CA SER A 214 19.58 -5.68 25.34
C SER A 214 21.06 -6.01 25.12
N SER A 215 21.39 -7.28 24.97
CA SER A 215 22.74 -7.73 24.59
C SER A 215 22.88 -8.00 23.10
N VAL A 216 21.76 -8.06 22.37
CA VAL A 216 21.67 -8.32 20.94
C VAL A 216 20.76 -7.28 20.27
N PRO A 217 20.86 -7.10 18.94
CA PRO A 217 19.91 -6.26 18.23
C PRO A 217 18.47 -6.74 18.35
N LEU A 218 17.54 -5.81 18.51
CA LEU A 218 16.10 -6.07 18.50
C LEU A 218 15.42 -5.25 17.41
N PHE A 219 14.34 -5.79 16.83
CA PHE A 219 13.58 -5.15 15.76
C PHE A 219 12.12 -5.04 16.18
N VAL A 220 11.67 -3.82 16.44
CA VAL A 220 10.29 -3.54 16.85
C VAL A 220 9.49 -3.11 15.63
N THR A 221 8.36 -3.77 15.34
CA THR A 221 7.37 -3.32 14.36
C THR A 221 6.20 -2.66 15.08
N MET A 222 5.86 -1.43 14.69
CA MET A 222 4.69 -0.68 15.15
C MET A 222 3.64 -0.64 14.04
N ARG A 223 2.48 -1.24 14.32
CA ARG A 223 1.32 -1.34 13.41
C ARG A 223 0.13 -0.56 13.96
N PHE A 224 -0.51 0.22 13.10
CA PHE A 224 -1.80 0.83 13.40
C PHE A 224 -2.93 -0.03 12.82
N GLU A 225 -3.97 -0.28 13.62
CA GLU A 225 -5.13 -1.07 13.20
C GLU A 225 -6.42 -0.55 13.86
N ARG A 226 -7.21 0.21 13.09
CA ARG A 226 -8.55 0.70 13.48
C ARG A 226 -8.58 1.34 14.86
N GLY A 227 -7.64 2.25 15.16
CA GLY A 227 -7.55 2.92 16.45
C GLY A 227 -6.45 2.36 17.34
N LYS A 228 -6.08 1.08 17.18
CA LYS A 228 -5.07 0.41 18.01
C LYS A 228 -3.65 0.68 17.51
N CYS A 229 -2.70 0.51 18.41
CA CYS A 229 -1.27 0.43 18.10
C CYS A 229 -0.74 -0.92 18.63
N LEU A 230 -0.20 -1.75 17.74
CA LEU A 230 0.33 -3.08 18.02
C LEU A 230 1.85 -3.09 17.86
N LEU A 231 2.56 -3.71 18.80
CA LEU A 231 4.01 -3.75 18.87
C LEU A 231 4.49 -5.20 18.85
N THR A 232 5.17 -5.60 17.78
CA THR A 232 5.82 -6.90 17.65
C THR A 232 7.32 -6.73 17.76
N THR A 233 8.01 -7.55 18.55
CA THR A 233 9.48 -7.51 18.64
C THR A 233 10.08 -8.80 18.11
N ARG A 234 11.09 -8.66 17.25
CA ARG A 234 11.85 -9.76 16.67
C ARG A 234 13.33 -9.69 17.05
N GLN A 235 13.97 -10.84 17.06
CA GLN A 235 15.43 -10.97 17.12
C GLN A 235 15.87 -11.99 16.05
N GLU A 236 17.14 -11.94 15.66
CA GLU A 236 17.73 -13.00 14.82
C GLU A 236 17.78 -14.30 15.62
N ASP A 237 17.40 -15.41 15.00
CA ASP A 237 17.43 -16.74 15.61
C ASP A 237 18.89 -17.13 15.89
N PRO A 238 19.27 -17.40 17.16
CA PRO A 238 20.63 -17.82 17.49
C PRO A 238 21.07 -19.12 16.80
N GLN A 239 20.11 -19.94 16.36
CA GLN A 239 20.36 -21.22 15.70
C GLN A 239 20.35 -21.12 14.18
N GLN A 240 19.77 -20.07 13.60
CA GLN A 240 19.59 -19.93 12.16
C GLN A 240 19.84 -18.49 11.69
N GLU A 241 21.03 -18.28 11.11
CA GLU A 241 21.40 -17.01 10.51
C GLU A 241 20.37 -16.54 9.46
N GLY A 242 20.04 -15.25 9.51
CA GLY A 242 19.08 -14.62 8.62
C GLY A 242 17.61 -14.96 8.88
N LEU A 243 17.30 -15.85 9.84
CA LEU A 243 15.93 -16.07 10.31
C LEU A 243 15.66 -15.14 11.50
N TYR A 244 14.51 -14.46 11.49
CA TYR A 244 14.13 -13.55 12.57
C TYR A 244 12.82 -14.04 13.20
N ILE A 245 12.86 -14.29 14.50
CA ILE A 245 11.76 -14.88 15.26
C ILE A 245 11.11 -13.83 16.15
N GLU A 246 9.79 -13.91 16.28
CA GLU A 246 9.03 -13.10 17.23
C GLU A 246 9.32 -13.59 18.65
N LEU A 247 9.60 -12.65 19.56
CA LEU A 247 9.95 -12.98 20.95
C LEU A 247 8.76 -13.47 21.77
N ASP A 248 7.58 -12.90 21.52
CA ASP A 248 6.30 -13.24 22.15
C ASP A 248 5.16 -12.63 21.29
N GLN A 249 3.90 -12.86 21.65
CA GLN A 249 2.75 -12.22 21.03
C GLN A 249 2.87 -10.69 21.00
N ALA A 250 2.33 -10.09 19.94
CA ALA A 250 2.28 -8.64 19.79
C ALA A 250 1.59 -7.97 20.97
N LEU A 251 2.22 -6.94 21.55
CA LEU A 251 1.63 -6.14 22.61
C LEU A 251 0.68 -5.10 22.00
N THR A 252 -0.50 -4.94 22.60
CA THR A 252 -1.38 -3.80 22.28
C THR A 252 -1.04 -2.64 23.21
N ASN A 253 -0.89 -1.44 22.65
CA ASN A 253 -0.72 -0.23 23.44
C ASN A 253 -1.90 -0.06 24.42
N SER A 254 -1.63 0.46 25.62
CA SER A 254 -2.65 0.60 26.67
C SER A 254 -3.76 1.60 26.34
N ASP A 255 -3.52 2.53 25.40
CA ASP A 255 -4.56 3.35 24.79
C ASP A 255 -5.18 2.57 23.61
N ASP A 256 -6.38 2.02 23.80
CA ASP A 256 -7.11 1.25 22.79
C ASP A 256 -7.56 2.09 21.57
N LYS A 257 -7.37 3.42 21.65
CA LYS A 257 -7.64 4.41 20.60
C LYS A 257 -6.39 5.21 20.25
N TYR A 258 -5.19 4.68 20.53
CA TYR A 258 -3.91 5.35 20.31
C TYR A 258 -3.82 6.06 18.94
N GLU A 259 -4.17 5.36 17.86
CA GLU A 259 -4.11 5.87 16.49
C GLU A 259 -5.06 7.06 16.28
N TYR A 260 -6.31 6.95 16.76
CA TYR A 260 -7.29 8.03 16.67
C TYR A 260 -6.92 9.22 17.55
N ASN A 261 -6.16 8.98 18.62
CA ASN A 261 -5.69 9.98 19.56
C ASN A 261 -4.33 10.60 19.20
N LEU A 262 -3.73 10.28 18.03
CA LEU A 262 -2.43 10.83 17.63
C LEU A 262 -2.41 12.37 17.65
N TYR A 263 -3.48 13.03 17.24
CA TYR A 263 -3.55 14.50 17.25
C TYR A 263 -3.45 15.09 18.66
N SER A 264 -4.20 14.53 19.62
CA SER A 264 -4.18 15.02 21.00
C SER A 264 -2.84 14.73 21.66
N LYS A 265 -2.28 13.53 21.46
CA LYS A 265 -0.94 13.16 21.94
C LYS A 265 0.14 14.08 21.39
N ALA A 266 0.10 14.36 20.08
CA ALA A 266 1.05 15.23 19.42
C ALA A 266 0.95 16.69 19.91
N THR A 267 -0.26 17.17 20.19
CA THR A 267 -0.46 18.50 20.80
C THR A 267 0.15 18.57 22.19
N SER A 268 -0.10 17.58 23.05
CA SER A 268 0.48 17.51 24.39
C SER A 268 2.02 17.47 24.36
N LEU A 269 2.62 16.74 23.42
CA LEU A 269 4.08 16.75 23.23
C LEU A 269 4.58 18.10 22.69
N GLY A 270 3.89 18.70 21.73
CA GLY A 270 4.25 19.99 21.17
C GLY A 270 4.28 21.11 22.21
N ASP A 271 3.31 21.11 23.12
CA ASP A 271 3.25 22.05 24.25
C ASP A 271 4.39 21.79 25.24
N ALA A 272 4.60 20.53 25.64
CA ALA A 272 5.61 20.15 26.64
C ALA A 272 7.06 20.41 26.21
N PHE A 273 7.38 20.15 24.95
CA PHE A 273 8.74 20.27 24.41
C PHE A 273 8.96 21.54 23.59
N HIS A 274 7.97 22.42 23.54
CA HIS A 274 7.99 23.62 22.73
C HIS A 274 8.43 23.34 21.28
N ILE A 275 7.79 22.37 20.62
CA ILE A 275 7.91 22.09 19.18
C ILE A 275 6.55 22.21 18.48
N ALA A 276 6.52 22.12 17.15
CA ALA A 276 5.25 22.09 16.42
C ALA A 276 4.51 20.77 16.71
N PRO A 277 3.23 20.80 17.14
CA PRO A 277 2.41 19.60 17.24
C PRO A 277 2.38 18.76 15.95
N SER A 278 2.52 19.40 14.80
CA SER A 278 2.62 18.72 13.50
C SER A 278 3.88 17.85 13.35
N ALA A 279 5.04 18.34 13.79
CA ALA A 279 6.27 17.58 13.83
C ALA A 279 6.19 16.43 14.85
N ALA A 280 5.59 16.69 16.02
CA ALA A 280 5.33 15.64 17.01
C ALA A 280 4.36 14.56 16.47
N TYR A 281 3.42 14.93 15.60
CA TYR A 281 2.54 13.97 14.94
C TYR A 281 3.34 13.04 14.01
N GLU A 282 4.27 13.57 13.21
CA GLU A 282 5.17 12.74 12.40
C GLU A 282 6.07 11.85 13.26
N LEU A 283 6.59 12.36 14.39
CA LEU A 283 7.34 11.54 15.34
C LEU A 283 6.53 10.33 15.83
N LEU A 284 5.29 10.53 16.27
CA LEU A 284 4.43 9.44 16.74
C LEU A 284 4.01 8.49 15.61
N ARG A 285 3.90 9.01 14.37
CA ARG A 285 3.48 8.24 13.20
C ARG A 285 4.60 7.42 12.59
N PHE A 286 5.79 7.99 12.47
CA PHE A 286 6.93 7.46 11.69
C PHE A 286 8.18 7.19 12.54
N GLY A 287 8.16 7.55 13.82
CA GLY A 287 9.36 7.52 14.67
C GLY A 287 10.33 8.67 14.41
N ARG A 288 10.06 9.54 13.41
CA ARG A 288 10.87 10.70 13.03
C ARG A 288 10.05 11.66 12.16
N VAL A 289 10.56 12.88 11.98
CA VAL A 289 10.03 13.82 10.98
C VAL A 289 10.56 13.40 9.60
N ILE A 290 9.67 13.07 8.67
CA ILE A 290 10.04 12.66 7.30
C ILE A 290 9.83 13.77 6.28
N ASN A 291 8.95 14.75 6.56
CA ASN A 291 8.76 15.91 5.70
C ASN A 291 9.60 17.11 6.18
N THR A 292 10.92 16.96 6.12
CA THR A 292 11.89 17.95 6.62
C THR A 292 11.84 19.28 5.86
N GLU A 293 11.29 19.31 4.64
CA GLU A 293 11.09 20.52 3.85
C GLU A 293 9.99 21.43 4.43
N ASN A 294 9.00 20.86 5.12
CA ASN A 294 7.82 21.60 5.59
C ASN A 294 7.62 21.55 7.11
N GLU A 295 8.32 20.66 7.81
CA GLU A 295 8.24 20.50 9.26
C GLU A 295 9.57 20.81 9.94
N THR A 296 9.51 21.26 11.18
CA THR A 296 10.71 21.43 12.00
C THR A 296 11.26 20.05 12.39
N PRO A 297 12.52 19.73 12.08
CA PRO A 297 13.12 18.46 12.49
C PRO A 297 13.13 18.30 14.02
N ILE A 298 12.97 17.06 14.47
CA ILE A 298 13.14 16.68 15.88
C ILE A 298 14.40 15.84 15.96
N ALA A 299 15.38 16.28 16.74
CA ALA A 299 16.60 15.51 16.95
C ALA A 299 16.31 14.21 17.73
N ALA A 300 17.09 13.16 17.45
CA ALA A 300 16.99 11.91 18.19
C ALA A 300 17.22 12.15 19.70
N GLY A 301 16.40 11.54 20.54
CA GLY A 301 16.40 11.70 21.99
C GLY A 301 15.83 13.02 22.52
N ALA A 302 15.51 14.00 21.65
CA ALA A 302 15.02 15.30 22.11
C ALA A 302 13.56 15.26 22.59
N VAL A 303 12.73 14.41 21.98
CA VAL A 303 11.34 14.18 22.36
C VAL A 303 11.13 12.66 22.47
N PRO A 304 10.73 12.14 23.64
CA PRO A 304 10.54 10.71 23.82
C PRO A 304 9.40 10.15 22.97
N HIS A 305 9.58 8.92 22.50
CA HIS A 305 8.57 8.11 21.83
C HIS A 305 8.41 6.77 22.55
N TRP A 306 7.88 6.83 23.76
CA TRP A 306 7.75 5.68 24.65
C TRP A 306 6.73 4.65 24.17
N HIS A 307 7.18 3.39 24.11
CA HIS A 307 6.31 2.23 23.94
C HIS A 307 6.75 1.08 24.84
N LYS A 308 5.78 0.28 25.27
CA LYS A 308 6.07 -1.00 25.92
C LYS A 308 6.21 -2.08 24.84
N VAL A 309 7.30 -2.82 24.88
CA VAL A 309 7.64 -3.86 23.89
C VAL A 309 8.17 -5.11 24.60
N ASN A 310 8.25 -6.22 23.86
CA ASN A 310 8.86 -7.45 24.36
C ASN A 310 10.40 -7.35 24.25
N TYR A 311 11.10 -7.98 25.19
CA TYR A 311 12.54 -8.26 25.11
C TYR A 311 12.77 -9.74 25.51
N PRO A 312 13.94 -10.34 25.27
CA PRO A 312 14.17 -11.74 25.62
C PRO A 312 13.91 -12.01 27.11
N GLY A 313 12.88 -12.80 27.41
CA GLY A 313 12.48 -13.16 28.77
C GLY A 313 11.57 -12.16 29.50
N GLY A 314 11.04 -11.12 28.82
CA GLY A 314 10.09 -10.19 29.47
C GLY A 314 9.57 -9.07 28.57
N GLN A 315 9.06 -8.02 29.20
CA GLN A 315 8.52 -6.83 28.53
C GLN A 315 8.88 -5.57 29.31
N GLY A 316 9.11 -4.45 28.60
CA GLY A 316 9.53 -3.19 29.21
C GLY A 316 9.29 -2.00 28.30
N TRP A 317 9.37 -0.80 28.89
CA TRP A 317 9.26 0.47 28.17
C TRP A 317 10.59 0.86 27.55
N VAL A 318 10.55 1.30 26.29
CA VAL A 318 11.71 1.79 25.54
C VAL A 318 11.31 3.06 24.79
N ASP A 319 12.23 4.02 24.73
CA ASP A 319 12.06 5.24 23.94
C ASP A 319 12.49 4.97 22.50
N LEU A 320 11.53 4.83 21.58
CA LEU A 320 11.80 4.54 20.18
C LEU A 320 12.42 5.72 19.41
N ASN A 321 12.52 6.91 20.02
CA ASN A 321 13.24 8.05 19.44
C ASN A 321 14.64 8.23 20.05
N ALA A 322 15.09 7.35 20.96
CA ALA A 322 16.41 7.46 21.57
C ALA A 322 17.54 7.48 20.51
N VAL A 323 18.67 8.09 20.89
CA VAL A 323 19.87 8.15 20.05
C VAL A 323 20.33 6.73 19.71
N GLY A 324 20.67 6.49 18.44
CA GLY A 324 21.13 5.18 17.95
C GLY A 324 20.02 4.29 17.38
N ILE A 325 18.75 4.52 17.73
CA ILE A 325 17.62 3.76 17.15
C ILE A 325 17.38 4.23 15.71
N LYS A 326 17.29 3.30 14.76
CA LYS A 326 17.02 3.58 13.34
C LYS A 326 15.60 3.22 12.94
N LYS A 327 15.00 4.02 12.06
CA LYS A 327 13.58 3.96 11.71
C LYS A 327 13.40 3.58 10.24
N PHE A 328 12.58 2.58 9.99
CA PHE A 328 12.26 2.04 8.66
C PHE A 328 10.75 1.87 8.51
N SER A 329 10.29 1.52 7.32
CA SER A 329 8.91 1.14 7.06
C SER A 329 8.83 -0.13 6.24
N ASP A 330 7.63 -0.67 6.03
CA ASP A 330 7.44 -1.78 5.09
C ASP A 330 7.95 -1.46 3.69
N ALA A 331 7.99 -0.18 3.32
CA ALA A 331 8.60 0.23 2.08
C ALA A 331 10.03 -0.28 1.96
N ASP A 332 10.83 -0.39 3.02
CA ASP A 332 12.24 -0.74 2.93
C ASP A 332 12.50 -2.27 2.78
N PHE A 333 11.44 -3.08 2.63
CA PHE A 333 11.52 -4.55 2.54
C PHE A 333 12.48 -5.13 3.59
N PRO A 334 12.20 -4.93 4.89
CA PRO A 334 13.14 -5.28 5.94
C PRO A 334 13.40 -6.78 6.02
N HIS A 335 14.68 -7.15 6.10
CA HIS A 335 15.11 -8.55 6.19
C HIS A 335 14.64 -9.24 7.46
N TRP A 336 14.45 -8.50 8.56
CA TRP A 336 13.84 -9.03 9.79
C TRP A 336 12.34 -9.34 9.68
N SER A 337 11.68 -8.90 8.61
CA SER A 337 10.32 -9.34 8.26
C SER A 337 10.32 -10.44 7.20
N GLY A 338 11.48 -11.04 6.93
CA GLY A 338 11.67 -12.20 6.05
C GLY A 338 12.07 -11.88 4.62
N TRP A 339 12.06 -10.62 4.19
CA TRP A 339 12.40 -10.25 2.81
C TRP A 339 13.88 -10.45 2.50
N SER A 340 14.18 -11.29 1.50
CA SER A 340 15.56 -11.65 1.12
C SER A 340 15.75 -11.52 -0.39
N LEU A 341 16.87 -10.94 -0.81
CA LEU A 341 17.26 -10.88 -2.23
C LEU A 341 18.20 -12.04 -2.53
N ILE A 342 17.85 -12.87 -3.50
CA ILE A 342 18.58 -14.09 -3.87
C ILE A 342 19.03 -13.96 -5.34
N ASP A 343 20.33 -13.83 -5.54
CA ASP A 343 21.02 -13.72 -6.84
C ASP A 343 22.39 -14.41 -6.73
N ASP A 344 22.39 -15.60 -6.12
CA ASP A 344 23.58 -16.40 -5.82
C ASP A 344 23.58 -17.76 -6.53
N ASP A 345 22.70 -17.94 -7.52
CA ASP A 345 22.71 -19.12 -8.38
C ASP A 345 23.86 -19.03 -9.39
N PRO A 346 24.82 -19.98 -9.39
CA PRO A 346 25.98 -19.93 -10.27
C PRO A 346 25.67 -20.37 -11.71
N THR A 347 24.46 -20.87 -11.98
CA THR A 347 24.13 -21.57 -13.23
C THR A 347 22.87 -21.01 -13.90
N PRO A 348 22.81 -21.01 -15.24
CA PRO A 348 21.62 -20.58 -15.98
C PRO A 348 20.64 -21.74 -16.26
N ASP A 349 20.82 -22.90 -15.64
CA ASP A 349 20.23 -24.16 -16.05
C ASP A 349 18.82 -24.42 -15.50
N SER A 350 18.12 -23.36 -15.06
CA SER A 350 16.79 -23.40 -14.41
C SER A 350 16.64 -24.42 -13.27
N GLN A 351 17.73 -25.02 -12.80
CA GLN A 351 17.81 -25.75 -11.54
C GLN A 351 18.37 -24.77 -10.50
N CYS A 352 17.65 -24.61 -9.40
CA CYS A 352 18.08 -23.80 -8.26
C CYS A 352 19.31 -24.43 -7.61
N ASN A 353 20.45 -23.83 -7.92
CA ASN A 353 21.75 -24.11 -7.33
C ASN A 353 22.18 -23.01 -6.33
N SER A 354 21.21 -22.22 -5.84
CA SER A 354 21.40 -21.22 -4.79
C SER A 354 21.86 -21.88 -3.47
N PRO A 355 23.09 -21.62 -2.99
CA PRO A 355 23.55 -22.13 -1.70
C PRO A 355 22.71 -21.57 -0.54
N THR A 356 22.16 -20.36 -0.68
CA THR A 356 21.28 -19.77 0.33
C THR A 356 19.98 -20.57 0.48
N LEU A 357 19.29 -20.88 -0.63
CA LEU A 357 18.03 -21.60 -0.57
C LEU A 357 18.21 -23.07 -0.20
N GLU A 358 19.29 -23.71 -0.66
CA GLU A 358 19.65 -25.05 -0.21
C GLU A 358 19.80 -25.10 1.32
N LYS A 359 20.55 -24.16 1.92
CA LYS A 359 20.72 -24.05 3.38
C LYS A 359 19.40 -23.88 4.11
N TRP A 360 18.43 -23.16 3.54
CA TRP A 360 17.10 -23.00 4.15
C TRP A 360 16.29 -24.29 4.15
N ILE A 361 16.49 -25.14 3.14
CA ILE A 361 15.80 -26.41 2.97
C ILE A 361 16.40 -27.49 3.88
N VAL A 362 17.73 -27.67 3.87
CA VAL A 362 18.40 -28.74 4.64
C VAL A 362 18.74 -28.35 6.09
N GLY A 363 18.66 -27.05 6.39
CA GLY A 363 19.06 -26.47 7.67
C GLY A 363 20.56 -26.62 7.95
N ASN A 364 20.94 -26.45 9.22
CA ASN A 364 22.35 -26.56 9.66
C ASN A 364 22.81 -28.01 9.92
N SER A 365 22.04 -29.00 9.45
CA SER A 365 22.29 -30.42 9.76
C SER A 365 23.46 -31.03 8.98
N GLY A 366 23.98 -30.33 7.96
CA GLY A 366 25.00 -30.86 7.05
C GLY A 366 24.53 -32.06 6.22
N LYS A 367 23.22 -32.37 6.25
CA LYS A 367 22.63 -33.42 5.44
C LYS A 367 22.60 -32.99 3.98
N LYS A 368 22.90 -33.92 3.09
CA LYS A 368 22.77 -33.74 1.65
C LYS A 368 21.31 -33.48 1.30
N LEU A 369 21.06 -32.56 0.37
CA LEU A 369 19.73 -32.36 -0.18
C LEU A 369 19.30 -33.58 -0.99
N THR A 370 18.26 -34.29 -0.55
CA THR A 370 17.65 -35.43 -1.26
C THR A 370 16.24 -35.09 -1.72
N ALA A 371 15.68 -35.86 -2.66
CA ALA A 371 14.29 -35.71 -3.11
C ALA A 371 13.27 -35.77 -1.95
N ASP A 372 13.45 -36.69 -0.99
CA ASP A 372 12.58 -36.81 0.19
C ASP A 372 12.72 -35.61 1.13
N ALA A 373 13.95 -35.14 1.36
CA ALA A 373 14.20 -33.97 2.19
C ALA A 373 13.58 -32.70 1.58
N LEU A 374 13.71 -32.54 0.26
CA LEU A 374 13.08 -31.45 -0.49
C LEU A 374 11.56 -31.53 -0.37
N THR A 375 10.96 -32.71 -0.59
CA THR A 375 9.51 -32.90 -0.50
C THR A 375 8.98 -32.57 0.90
N ALA A 376 9.67 -33.04 1.95
CA ALA A 376 9.32 -32.72 3.32
C ALA A 376 9.42 -31.21 3.60
N ALA A 377 10.48 -30.55 3.13
CA ALA A 377 10.70 -29.13 3.32
C ALA A 377 9.67 -28.26 2.57
N LEU A 378 9.35 -28.62 1.32
CA LEU A 378 8.31 -27.93 0.55
C LEU A 378 6.90 -28.15 1.13
N GLY A 379 6.70 -29.17 1.97
CA GLY A 379 5.48 -29.37 2.76
C GLY A 379 5.45 -28.61 4.09
N ASP A 380 6.59 -28.07 4.56
CA ASP A 380 6.67 -27.34 5.83
C ASP A 380 6.21 -25.88 5.67
N THR A 381 5.15 -25.52 6.38
CA THR A 381 4.55 -24.17 6.32
C THR A 381 5.51 -23.03 6.69
N LYS A 382 6.50 -23.27 7.56
CA LYS A 382 7.51 -22.27 7.94
C LYS A 382 8.51 -22.06 6.80
N ILE A 383 8.94 -23.15 6.15
CA ILE A 383 9.83 -23.07 4.99
C ILE A 383 9.11 -22.41 3.82
N GLN A 384 7.86 -22.80 3.53
CA GLN A 384 7.04 -22.13 2.52
C GLN A 384 6.89 -20.64 2.80
N SER A 385 6.64 -20.26 4.06
CA SER A 385 6.53 -18.84 4.45
C SER A 385 7.84 -18.08 4.27
N ARG A 386 8.99 -18.72 4.50
CA ARG A 386 10.33 -18.13 4.27
C ARG A 386 10.62 -17.98 2.77
N LEU A 387 10.38 -19.04 1.98
CA LEU A 387 10.56 -19.05 0.53
C LEU A 387 9.68 -18.01 -0.17
N ALA A 388 8.43 -17.84 0.26
CA ALA A 388 7.52 -16.85 -0.30
C ALA A 388 8.00 -15.39 -0.16
N ARG A 389 8.95 -15.11 0.75
CA ARG A 389 9.56 -13.79 0.95
C ARG A 389 10.94 -13.65 0.31
N ALA A 390 11.40 -14.67 -0.42
CA ALA A 390 12.54 -14.53 -1.30
C ALA A 390 12.12 -13.75 -2.56
N ILE A 391 12.96 -12.82 -2.99
CA ILE A 391 12.86 -12.16 -4.28
C ILE A 391 14.09 -12.65 -5.04
N CYS A 392 13.86 -13.43 -6.09
CA CYS A 392 14.90 -14.25 -6.71
C CYS A 392 15.18 -13.76 -8.13
N LYS A 393 16.45 -13.72 -8.51
CA LYS A 393 16.88 -13.41 -9.88
C LYS A 393 17.32 -14.69 -10.59
N PHE A 394 16.67 -15.01 -11.70
CA PHE A 394 17.03 -16.16 -12.54
C PHE A 394 16.48 -15.99 -13.96
N PRO A 395 16.91 -16.83 -14.93
CA PRO A 395 16.40 -16.79 -16.30
C PRO A 395 14.91 -17.18 -16.39
N THR A 396 14.17 -16.45 -17.23
CA THR A 396 12.76 -16.66 -17.53
C THR A 396 12.48 -18.07 -18.05
N GLU A 397 11.36 -18.67 -17.63
CA GLU A 397 10.97 -20.00 -18.10
C GLU A 397 10.42 -20.00 -19.54
N TRP A 398 10.15 -18.81 -20.09
CA TRP A 398 9.42 -18.59 -21.34
C TRP A 398 10.31 -18.36 -22.58
N GLU A 399 11.63 -18.43 -22.44
CA GLU A 399 12.60 -18.26 -23.53
C GLU A 399 12.79 -19.55 -24.33
N LYS A 400 12.59 -19.48 -25.65
CA LYS A 400 12.71 -20.63 -26.55
C LYS A 400 14.17 -21.00 -26.85
N GLY A 401 15.02 -20.01 -27.08
CA GLY A 401 16.38 -20.20 -27.61
C GLY A 401 17.37 -20.89 -26.66
N GLN A 402 17.04 -20.98 -25.37
CA GLN A 402 17.92 -21.52 -24.32
C GLN A 402 17.35 -22.76 -23.62
N ILE A 403 16.38 -23.46 -24.23
CA ILE A 403 15.73 -24.62 -23.57
C ILE A 403 16.73 -25.72 -23.19
N ASP A 404 17.70 -26.05 -24.07
CA ASP A 404 18.70 -27.07 -23.74
C ASP A 404 19.61 -26.61 -22.59
N THR A 405 20.08 -25.37 -22.63
CA THR A 405 20.84 -24.76 -21.52
C THR A 405 20.05 -24.83 -20.20
N ARG A 406 18.74 -24.59 -20.23
CA ARG A 406 17.84 -24.55 -19.06
C ARG A 406 17.36 -25.91 -18.56
N TYR A 407 17.47 -26.98 -19.33
CA TYR A 407 16.84 -28.25 -18.92
C TYR A 407 17.65 -29.51 -19.22
N ASP A 408 18.84 -29.42 -19.81
CA ASP A 408 19.70 -30.59 -20.07
C ASP A 408 20.04 -31.40 -18.81
N TRP A 409 19.98 -30.77 -17.63
CA TRP A 409 20.17 -31.44 -16.34
C TRP A 409 19.11 -32.53 -16.08
N LEU A 410 17.92 -32.46 -16.71
CA LEU A 410 16.87 -33.49 -16.59
C LEU A 410 17.31 -34.86 -17.13
N LYS A 411 18.34 -34.91 -17.98
CA LYS A 411 18.92 -36.15 -18.53
C LYS A 411 19.99 -36.76 -17.64
N LYS A 412 20.34 -36.12 -16.51
CA LYS A 412 21.43 -36.56 -15.62
C LYS A 412 20.88 -36.90 -14.24
N LYS A 413 21.36 -38.01 -13.67
CA LYS A 413 21.01 -38.39 -12.29
C LYS A 413 21.63 -37.41 -11.30
N SER A 414 20.86 -37.02 -10.30
CA SER A 414 21.32 -36.21 -9.16
C SER A 414 20.63 -36.66 -7.87
N ASP A 415 20.98 -36.06 -6.73
CA ASP A 415 20.39 -36.41 -5.43
C ASP A 415 18.92 -36.01 -5.29
N VAL A 416 18.45 -35.09 -6.15
CA VAL A 416 17.07 -34.64 -6.22
C VAL A 416 16.33 -35.16 -7.45
N LEU A 417 17.03 -35.90 -8.33
CA LEU A 417 16.50 -36.51 -9.55
C LEU A 417 17.07 -37.93 -9.73
N ASP A 418 16.34 -38.92 -9.21
CA ASP A 418 16.76 -40.32 -9.26
C ASP A 418 16.54 -40.99 -10.63
N GLU A 419 15.53 -40.53 -11.37
CA GLU A 419 15.10 -41.05 -12.67
C GLU A 419 15.26 -39.97 -13.75
N PRO A 420 16.41 -39.92 -14.44
CA PRO A 420 16.62 -38.98 -15.52
C PRO A 420 15.74 -39.28 -16.73
N MET A 421 15.41 -38.25 -17.50
CA MET A 421 14.73 -38.41 -18.78
C MET A 421 15.63 -39.13 -19.79
N THR A 422 15.02 -40.04 -20.56
CA THR A 422 15.64 -40.53 -21.80
C THR A 422 15.66 -39.41 -22.85
N GLU A 423 16.47 -39.54 -23.89
CA GLU A 423 16.48 -38.58 -25.02
C GLU A 423 15.09 -38.42 -25.65
N GLU A 424 14.31 -39.51 -25.74
CA GLU A 424 12.93 -39.48 -26.26
C GLU A 424 11.99 -38.68 -25.35
N LEU A 425 12.03 -38.91 -24.03
CA LEU A 425 11.21 -38.17 -23.08
C LEU A 425 11.61 -36.69 -23.00
N TYR A 426 12.91 -36.41 -23.12
CA TYR A 426 13.42 -35.05 -23.17
C TYR A 426 13.00 -34.32 -24.45
N ALA A 427 13.00 -35.00 -25.61
CA ALA A 427 12.50 -34.44 -26.85
C ALA A 427 11.01 -34.07 -26.75
N ASP A 428 10.18 -34.96 -26.18
CA ASP A 428 8.76 -34.67 -25.91
C ASP A 428 8.60 -33.45 -24.97
N PHE A 429 9.34 -33.41 -23.87
CA PHE A 429 9.34 -32.28 -22.93
C PHE A 429 9.76 -30.97 -23.62
N LYS A 430 10.81 -31.01 -24.44
CA LYS A 430 11.32 -29.85 -25.18
C LYS A 430 10.26 -29.28 -26.11
N THR A 431 9.57 -30.12 -26.88
CA THR A 431 8.47 -29.64 -27.76
C THR A 431 7.31 -29.01 -26.98
N TYR A 432 7.04 -29.50 -25.77
CA TYR A 432 6.06 -28.90 -24.85
C TYR A 432 6.48 -27.51 -24.37
N VAL A 433 7.71 -27.38 -23.84
CA VAL A 433 8.24 -26.08 -23.39
C VAL A 433 8.33 -25.09 -24.56
N GLU A 434 8.75 -25.54 -25.75
CA GLU A 434 8.76 -24.71 -26.96
C GLU A 434 7.36 -24.18 -27.32
N ALA A 435 6.30 -24.99 -27.14
CA ALA A 435 4.92 -24.58 -27.42
C ALA A 435 4.34 -23.58 -26.41
N LEU A 436 4.94 -23.51 -25.20
CA LEU A 436 4.61 -22.52 -24.18
C LEU A 436 5.47 -21.26 -24.27
N SER A 437 6.68 -21.36 -24.79
CA SER A 437 7.64 -20.25 -24.91
C SER A 437 7.08 -19.11 -25.76
N PHE A 438 7.33 -17.87 -25.35
CA PHE A 438 6.85 -16.67 -26.05
C PHE A 438 7.81 -15.48 -25.96
N TRP A 439 8.88 -15.59 -25.18
CA TRP A 439 9.68 -14.44 -24.74
C TRP A 439 10.24 -13.62 -25.92
N GLU A 440 10.80 -14.30 -26.91
CA GLU A 440 11.36 -13.68 -28.12
C GLU A 440 10.29 -13.03 -28.99
N GLU A 441 9.10 -13.63 -29.08
CA GLU A 441 7.97 -13.07 -29.81
C GLU A 441 7.41 -11.83 -29.11
N ALA A 442 7.42 -11.82 -27.78
CA ALA A 442 6.93 -10.72 -26.98
C ALA A 442 7.81 -9.48 -27.07
N GLY A 443 9.12 -9.65 -27.32
CA GLY A 443 10.06 -8.53 -27.49
C GLY A 443 10.02 -7.55 -26.33
N LEU A 444 9.94 -8.07 -25.10
CA LEU A 444 9.77 -7.26 -23.90
C LEU A 444 11.02 -6.39 -23.66
N GLU A 445 10.80 -5.20 -23.13
CA GLU A 445 11.87 -4.25 -22.75
C GLU A 445 12.51 -4.61 -21.39
N ILE A 446 12.73 -5.90 -21.14
CA ILE A 446 13.35 -6.45 -19.93
C ILE A 446 14.22 -7.65 -20.31
N ASN A 447 15.38 -7.81 -19.67
CA ASN A 447 16.28 -8.93 -19.91
C ASN A 447 15.61 -10.27 -19.55
N ASN A 448 16.07 -11.35 -20.20
CA ASN A 448 15.60 -12.71 -19.91
C ASN A 448 15.96 -13.18 -18.49
N THR A 449 16.93 -12.56 -17.82
CA THR A 449 17.24 -12.78 -16.40
C THR A 449 16.79 -11.58 -15.60
N HIS A 450 15.85 -11.79 -14.69
CA HIS A 450 15.14 -10.73 -13.99
C HIS A 450 14.66 -11.18 -12.60
N TRP A 451 14.19 -10.24 -11.79
CA TRP A 451 13.72 -10.50 -10.44
C TRP A 451 12.27 -10.95 -10.42
N HIS A 452 11.98 -12.00 -9.65
CA HIS A 452 10.65 -12.56 -9.44
C HIS A 452 10.16 -12.31 -8.02
N PHE A 453 8.90 -11.91 -7.90
CA PHE A 453 8.20 -11.77 -6.62
C PHE A 453 7.13 -12.83 -6.47
N HIS A 454 6.95 -13.35 -5.24
CA HIS A 454 5.79 -14.18 -4.94
C HIS A 454 4.50 -13.37 -5.18
N PRO A 455 3.60 -13.77 -6.10
CA PRO A 455 2.46 -12.96 -6.49
C PRO A 455 1.53 -12.58 -5.31
N ARG A 456 1.16 -13.55 -4.46
CA ARG A 456 0.33 -13.28 -3.28
C ARG A 456 0.94 -12.29 -2.29
N LEU A 457 2.23 -12.42 -1.97
CA LEU A 457 2.89 -11.50 -1.04
C LEU A 457 3.13 -10.12 -1.67
N PHE A 458 3.31 -10.04 -2.99
CA PHE A 458 3.33 -8.77 -3.70
C PHE A 458 2.01 -8.00 -3.48
N PHE A 459 0.86 -8.66 -3.62
CA PHE A 459 -0.45 -8.05 -3.32
C PHE A 459 -0.58 -7.64 -1.85
N SER A 460 -0.28 -8.55 -0.93
CA SER A 460 -0.37 -8.28 0.52
C SER A 460 0.50 -7.07 0.92
N HIS A 461 1.68 -6.94 0.32
CA HIS A 461 2.60 -5.84 0.58
C HIS A 461 2.08 -4.51 0.05
N PHE A 462 1.78 -4.44 -1.25
CA PHE A 462 1.46 -3.18 -1.89
C PHE A 462 0.05 -2.65 -1.61
N ARG A 463 -0.89 -3.49 -1.18
CA ARG A 463 -2.20 -3.03 -0.67
C ARG A 463 -2.08 -2.14 0.57
N ARG A 464 -0.92 -2.14 1.23
CA ARG A 464 -0.59 -1.31 2.41
C ARG A 464 0.12 -0.01 2.03
N CYS A 465 0.46 0.18 0.75
CA CYS A 465 1.16 1.36 0.26
C CYS A 465 0.32 2.63 0.43
N GLY A 466 -0.92 2.61 -0.06
CA GLY A 466 -1.86 3.74 0.04
C GLY A 466 -1.46 5.02 -0.70
N TRP A 467 -0.28 5.05 -1.34
CA TRP A 467 0.13 6.15 -2.21
C TRP A 467 -0.82 6.22 -3.42
N MET A 468 -1.24 7.41 -3.82
CA MET A 468 -2.08 7.61 -5.01
C MET A 468 -1.34 8.48 -6.02
N GLY A 469 -1.00 7.87 -7.15
CA GLY A 469 -0.48 8.61 -8.29
C GLY A 469 -1.57 9.47 -8.93
N LYS A 470 -1.17 10.26 -9.92
CA LYS A 470 -2.11 11.13 -10.66
C LYS A 470 -3.25 10.34 -11.31
N ASP A 471 -2.95 9.19 -11.90
CA ASP A 471 -3.96 8.30 -12.51
C ASP A 471 -4.89 7.66 -11.47
N ASP A 472 -4.33 7.21 -10.34
CA ASP A 472 -5.13 6.67 -9.23
C ASP A 472 -6.15 7.72 -8.76
N ILE A 473 -5.73 8.98 -8.54
CA ILE A 473 -6.64 10.05 -8.11
C ILE A 473 -7.69 10.33 -9.17
N ALA A 474 -7.33 10.43 -10.45
CA ALA A 474 -8.28 10.66 -11.52
C ALA A 474 -9.38 9.58 -11.56
N ARG A 475 -9.02 8.34 -11.26
CA ARG A 475 -9.94 7.21 -11.21
C ARG A 475 -10.92 7.23 -10.04
N LEU A 476 -10.57 7.91 -8.95
CA LEU A 476 -11.45 8.10 -7.79
C LEU A 476 -12.43 9.27 -7.99
N ILE A 477 -12.25 10.10 -9.02
CA ILE A 477 -13.10 11.26 -9.29
C ILE A 477 -14.22 10.91 -10.26
N ARG A 478 -15.44 11.19 -9.82
CA ARG A 478 -16.66 10.97 -10.59
C ARG A 478 -16.77 11.94 -11.77
N LYS A 479 -17.01 11.40 -12.98
CA LYS A 479 -17.12 12.16 -14.24
C LYS A 479 -18.22 13.22 -14.21
N THR A 480 -19.45 12.83 -13.86
CA THR A 480 -20.65 13.70 -13.79
C THR A 480 -21.22 13.69 -12.38
N LEU A 481 -21.95 14.73 -12.00
CA LEU A 481 -22.75 14.75 -10.77
C LEU A 481 -24.24 14.51 -11.09
N PRO A 482 -25.02 14.00 -10.13
CA PRO A 482 -26.48 14.02 -10.20
C PRO A 482 -27.03 15.44 -10.45
N ASN A 483 -28.09 15.53 -11.25
CA ASN A 483 -28.79 16.78 -11.51
C ASN A 483 -29.54 17.24 -10.24
N PRO A 484 -29.29 18.44 -9.70
CA PRO A 484 -29.95 18.91 -8.48
C PRO A 484 -31.49 18.97 -8.56
N SER A 485 -32.04 19.26 -9.74
CA SER A 485 -33.49 19.32 -9.98
C SER A 485 -34.11 17.95 -10.31
N ALA A 486 -33.28 16.94 -10.60
CA ALA A 486 -33.71 15.59 -10.92
C ALA A 486 -32.60 14.58 -10.59
N ILE A 487 -32.37 14.32 -9.29
CA ILE A 487 -31.22 13.55 -8.77
C ILE A 487 -31.06 12.13 -9.35
N ASN A 488 -32.07 11.62 -10.03
CA ASN A 488 -32.02 10.34 -10.76
C ASN A 488 -31.38 10.44 -12.16
N ARG A 489 -31.06 11.64 -12.64
CA ARG A 489 -30.40 11.93 -13.91
C ARG A 489 -29.03 12.55 -13.66
N GLU A 490 -28.11 12.34 -14.59
CA GLU A 490 -26.79 13.01 -14.56
C GLU A 490 -26.90 14.43 -15.13
N ASP A 491 -26.18 15.38 -14.55
CA ASP A 491 -25.93 16.68 -15.15
C ASP A 491 -24.74 16.58 -16.12
N GLN A 492 -25.05 16.59 -17.42
CA GLN A 492 -24.02 16.50 -18.48
C GLN A 492 -23.12 17.74 -18.53
N ASN A 493 -23.57 18.90 -18.05
CA ASN A 493 -22.75 20.11 -18.00
C ASN A 493 -21.65 20.02 -16.92
N SER A 494 -21.77 19.06 -16.00
CA SER A 494 -20.80 18.79 -14.95
C SER A 494 -19.70 17.80 -15.36
N ALA A 495 -19.71 17.30 -16.60
CA ALA A 495 -18.77 16.29 -17.07
C ALA A 495 -17.31 16.78 -17.02
N LEU A 496 -16.43 15.95 -16.46
CA LEU A 496 -14.98 16.17 -16.45
C LEU A 496 -14.28 15.19 -17.38
N THR A 497 -13.20 15.64 -18.01
CA THR A 497 -12.26 14.79 -18.78
C THR A 497 -11.01 14.47 -17.95
N LYS A 498 -10.23 13.48 -18.39
CA LYS A 498 -8.93 13.17 -17.79
C LYS A 498 -7.99 14.39 -17.81
N GLY A 499 -8.01 15.13 -18.92
CA GLY A 499 -7.29 16.39 -19.08
C GLY A 499 -7.69 17.45 -18.05
N ASN A 500 -8.98 17.59 -17.73
CA ASN A 500 -9.41 18.52 -16.67
C ASN A 500 -8.81 18.15 -15.32
N ILE A 501 -8.85 16.87 -14.93
CA ILE A 501 -8.31 16.43 -13.63
C ILE A 501 -6.79 16.58 -13.58
N TYR A 502 -6.09 16.25 -14.65
CA TYR A 502 -4.64 16.43 -14.74
C TYR A 502 -4.25 17.89 -14.58
N GLU A 503 -4.96 18.81 -15.24
CA GLU A 503 -4.79 20.25 -15.08
C GLU A 503 -5.05 20.68 -13.63
N TYR A 504 -6.10 20.14 -13.00
CA TYR A 504 -6.43 20.46 -11.61
C TYR A 504 -5.35 19.97 -10.64
N LEU A 505 -4.77 18.80 -10.90
CA LEU A 505 -3.76 18.18 -10.03
C LEU A 505 -2.34 18.74 -10.22
N SER A 506 -2.04 19.31 -11.38
CA SER A 506 -0.64 19.61 -11.76
C SER A 506 -0.38 21.10 -11.96
N THR A 507 -1.39 21.88 -12.36
CA THR A 507 -1.19 23.25 -12.85
C THR A 507 -1.77 24.28 -11.90
N ALA A 508 -0.94 25.28 -11.54
CA ALA A 508 -1.34 26.42 -10.73
C ALA A 508 -2.22 27.41 -11.51
N ASN A 509 -3.16 28.04 -10.81
CA ASN A 509 -3.86 29.24 -11.25
C ASN A 509 -4.32 30.07 -10.04
N GLU A 510 -5.16 31.07 -10.24
CA GLU A 510 -5.66 31.95 -9.17
C GLU A 510 -6.52 31.24 -8.10
N LYS A 511 -6.94 30.00 -8.38
CA LYS A 511 -7.83 29.20 -7.52
C LYS A 511 -7.15 27.98 -6.91
N ARG A 512 -5.92 27.62 -7.30
CA ARG A 512 -5.23 26.42 -6.79
C ARG A 512 -3.71 26.45 -7.05
N PRO A 513 -2.90 25.76 -6.23
CA PRO A 513 -1.47 25.61 -6.49
C PRO A 513 -1.19 24.49 -7.52
N ALA A 514 0.04 24.45 -8.04
CA ALA A 514 0.55 23.33 -8.82
C ALA A 514 0.87 22.13 -7.89
N GLN A 515 1.15 20.96 -8.46
CA GLN A 515 1.66 19.79 -7.72
C GLN A 515 0.77 19.32 -6.54
N LEU A 516 -0.55 19.32 -6.73
CA LEU A 516 -1.49 18.81 -5.73
C LEU A 516 -1.41 17.30 -5.56
N TYR A 517 -1.22 16.52 -6.64
CA TYR A 517 -1.28 15.04 -6.55
C TYR A 517 -0.27 14.41 -5.57
N PRO A 518 1.05 14.75 -5.56
CA PRO A 518 1.97 14.16 -4.60
C PRO A 518 1.66 14.64 -3.18
N ASN A 519 1.21 15.89 -3.02
CA ASN A 519 0.91 16.48 -1.71
C ASN A 519 -0.37 15.91 -1.08
N ILE A 520 -1.37 15.54 -1.89
CA ILE A 520 -2.53 14.77 -1.44
C ILE A 520 -2.06 13.45 -0.83
N SER A 521 -1.23 12.69 -1.54
CA SER A 521 -0.68 11.40 -1.06
C SER A 521 0.21 11.54 0.17
N THR A 522 1.10 12.54 0.21
CA THR A 522 1.94 12.82 1.39
C THR A 522 1.11 13.10 2.64
N VAL A 523 0.04 13.88 2.52
CA VAL A 523 -0.85 14.21 3.64
C VAL A 523 -1.73 13.03 4.03
N MET A 524 -2.25 12.28 3.05
CA MET A 524 -2.99 11.04 3.33
C MET A 524 -2.14 10.05 4.12
N ARG A 525 -0.88 9.86 3.73
CA ARG A 525 0.10 9.04 4.45
C ARG A 525 0.32 9.54 5.88
N LYS A 526 0.59 10.84 6.04
CA LYS A 526 0.81 11.48 7.35
C LYS A 526 -0.36 11.20 8.29
N TYR A 527 -1.60 11.40 7.85
CA TYR A 527 -2.79 11.30 8.69
C TYR A 527 -3.52 9.95 8.61
N LEU A 528 -2.84 8.89 8.15
CA LEU A 528 -3.38 7.52 8.05
C LEU A 528 -4.68 7.40 7.22
N ILE A 529 -4.86 8.25 6.22
CA ILE A 529 -5.98 8.19 5.27
C ILE A 529 -5.56 7.31 4.09
N VAL A 530 -5.17 6.07 4.36
CA VAL A 530 -4.48 5.18 3.38
C VAL A 530 -5.24 3.91 3.04
N THR A 531 -6.36 3.61 3.73
CA THR A 531 -7.22 2.47 3.40
C THR A 531 -8.23 2.86 2.32
N PRO A 532 -8.64 1.96 1.41
CA PRO A 532 -9.65 2.27 0.38
C PRO A 532 -10.90 2.96 0.93
N LEU A 533 -11.34 2.57 2.14
CA LEU A 533 -12.49 3.16 2.82
C LEU A 533 -12.24 4.61 3.24
N ARG A 534 -11.14 4.89 3.94
CA ARG A 534 -10.78 6.25 4.39
C ARG A 534 -10.53 7.18 3.21
N ILE A 535 -9.88 6.68 2.16
CA ILE A 535 -9.62 7.42 0.92
C ILE A 535 -10.94 7.80 0.23
N SER A 536 -11.85 6.84 0.07
CA SER A 536 -13.15 7.07 -0.56
C SER A 536 -13.98 8.10 0.22
N HIS A 537 -13.95 8.02 1.55
CA HIS A 537 -14.54 9.04 2.42
C HIS A 537 -13.91 10.41 2.17
N LEU A 538 -12.59 10.54 2.19
CA LEU A 538 -11.93 11.83 1.92
C LEU A 538 -12.33 12.40 0.55
N ILE A 539 -12.12 11.63 -0.53
CA ILE A 539 -12.40 12.08 -1.91
C ILE A 539 -13.85 12.53 -2.08
N SER A 540 -14.81 11.85 -1.45
CA SER A 540 -16.22 12.23 -1.49
C SER A 540 -16.51 13.61 -0.91
N GLN A 541 -15.75 14.00 0.12
CA GLN A 541 -15.90 15.29 0.78
C GLN A 541 -15.21 16.37 -0.06
N LEU A 542 -14.00 16.07 -0.55
CA LEU A 542 -13.27 16.97 -1.45
C LEU A 542 -14.08 17.29 -2.71
N ALA A 543 -14.85 16.34 -3.24
CA ALA A 543 -15.71 16.55 -4.39
C ALA A 543 -16.66 17.74 -4.20
N GLU A 544 -17.25 17.88 -3.01
CA GLU A 544 -18.12 19.00 -2.64
C GLU A 544 -17.31 20.26 -2.32
N GLU A 545 -16.31 20.16 -1.43
CA GLU A 545 -15.57 21.34 -0.94
C GLU A 545 -14.78 22.08 -2.02
N THR A 546 -14.39 21.37 -3.09
CA THR A 546 -13.49 21.91 -4.13
C THR A 546 -14.09 21.88 -5.52
N GLY A 547 -15.32 21.37 -5.68
CA GLY A 547 -15.91 21.10 -6.98
C GLY A 547 -15.11 20.07 -7.78
N ARG A 548 -14.79 18.92 -7.16
CA ARG A 548 -13.94 17.85 -7.71
C ARG A 548 -12.54 18.35 -8.11
N LEU A 549 -11.85 18.92 -7.12
CA LEU A 549 -10.48 19.46 -7.17
C LEU A 549 -10.28 20.74 -8.01
N LYS A 550 -11.38 21.36 -8.46
CA LYS A 550 -11.32 22.54 -9.33
C LYS A 550 -10.77 23.78 -8.64
N ALA A 551 -11.14 24.04 -7.38
CA ALA A 551 -10.78 25.24 -6.64
C ALA A 551 -10.47 24.97 -5.16
N MET A 552 -9.40 25.59 -4.65
CA MET A 552 -8.90 25.52 -3.28
C MET A 552 -9.15 26.83 -2.51
N VAL A 553 -10.07 27.65 -3.01
CA VAL A 553 -10.48 28.92 -2.40
C VAL A 553 -11.95 29.16 -2.65
N GLU A 554 -12.65 29.67 -1.65
CA GLU A 554 -14.05 30.07 -1.76
C GLU A 554 -14.19 31.24 -2.76
N GLY A 555 -15.11 31.08 -3.71
CA GLY A 555 -15.39 32.07 -4.75
C GLY A 555 -16.34 33.16 -4.28
N GLY A 556 -16.20 34.37 -4.84
CA GLY A 556 -17.10 35.50 -4.60
C GLY A 556 -16.38 36.85 -4.73
N PRO A 557 -17.10 37.95 -5.02
CA PRO A 557 -16.55 39.30 -4.92
C PRO A 557 -16.20 39.63 -3.45
N ASP A 558 -15.42 40.68 -3.20
CA ASP A 558 -15.04 41.05 -1.83
C ASP A 558 -16.25 41.24 -0.91
N SER A 559 -17.32 41.86 -1.40
CA SER A 559 -18.58 42.07 -0.66
C SER A 559 -19.30 40.78 -0.26
N TYR A 560 -19.04 39.67 -0.96
CA TYR A 560 -19.60 38.37 -0.56
C TYR A 560 -19.06 37.91 0.80
N PHE A 561 -17.83 38.31 1.15
CA PHE A 561 -17.20 37.94 2.41
C PHE A 561 -17.58 38.87 3.57
N ASP A 562 -18.37 39.92 3.32
CA ASP A 562 -18.93 40.77 4.38
C ASP A 562 -19.84 39.96 5.33
N LYS A 563 -20.44 38.86 4.85
CA LYS A 563 -21.17 37.89 5.67
C LYS A 563 -20.31 37.25 6.77
N TYR A 564 -18.98 37.29 6.64
CA TYR A 564 -18.02 36.75 7.59
C TYR A 564 -17.37 37.83 8.46
N GLU A 565 -17.63 39.11 8.21
CA GLU A 565 -17.06 40.20 8.99
C GLU A 565 -17.53 40.15 10.46
N PRO A 566 -16.75 40.73 11.39
CA PRO A 566 -17.15 40.84 12.79
C PRO A 566 -18.53 41.51 12.92
N GLY A 567 -19.31 41.09 13.90
CA GLY A 567 -20.65 41.61 14.16
C GLY A 567 -21.78 40.86 13.44
N THR A 568 -21.47 40.12 12.36
CA THR A 568 -22.41 39.18 11.73
C THR A 568 -22.54 37.89 12.53
N ASP A 569 -23.65 37.16 12.39
CA ASP A 569 -23.85 35.88 13.08
C ASP A 569 -22.84 34.82 12.64
N GLN A 570 -22.47 34.83 11.35
CA GLN A 570 -21.50 33.90 10.83
C GLN A 570 -20.07 34.29 11.22
N GLY A 571 -19.71 35.58 11.20
CA GLY A 571 -18.44 36.08 11.71
C GLY A 571 -18.22 35.70 13.18
N LYS A 572 -19.26 35.80 14.03
CA LYS A 572 -19.23 35.33 15.43
C LYS A 572 -18.93 33.83 15.54
N LYS A 573 -19.58 32.98 14.74
CA LYS A 573 -19.34 31.52 14.71
C LYS A 573 -17.94 31.15 14.21
N LEU A 574 -17.36 31.99 13.36
CA LEU A 574 -16.02 31.83 12.78
C LEU A 574 -14.90 32.42 13.66
N GLY A 575 -15.27 33.08 14.76
CA GLY A 575 -14.35 33.77 15.67
C GLY A 575 -13.67 35.00 15.06
N ASN A 576 -14.29 35.62 14.05
CA ASN A 576 -13.77 36.83 13.41
C ASN A 576 -14.03 38.05 14.31
N THR A 577 -12.99 38.85 14.55
CA THR A 577 -13.00 39.92 15.55
C THR A 577 -12.48 41.26 15.04
N ALA A 578 -11.77 41.29 13.91
CA ALA A 578 -11.24 42.51 13.30
C ALA A 578 -11.83 42.72 11.90
N LYS A 579 -12.03 43.99 11.52
CA LYS A 579 -12.48 44.35 10.17
C LYS A 579 -11.49 43.81 9.13
N GLY A 580 -11.99 43.20 8.07
CA GLY A 580 -11.22 42.52 7.03
C GLY A 580 -10.97 41.03 7.29
N ASP A 581 -11.37 40.51 8.47
CA ASP A 581 -11.24 39.08 8.79
C ASP A 581 -12.04 38.19 7.85
N GLY A 582 -13.19 38.65 7.36
CA GLY A 582 -14.03 37.88 6.45
C GLY A 582 -13.26 37.51 5.19
N LYS A 583 -12.61 38.49 4.55
CA LYS A 583 -11.76 38.27 3.38
C LYS A 583 -10.44 37.57 3.74
N LYS A 584 -9.79 37.98 4.84
CA LYS A 584 -8.48 37.42 5.23
C LYS A 584 -8.58 35.92 5.53
N PHE A 585 -9.64 35.48 6.20
CA PHE A 585 -9.87 34.10 6.65
C PHE A 585 -11.02 33.40 5.91
N LYS A 586 -11.30 33.78 4.66
CA LYS A 586 -12.22 33.04 3.78
C LYS A 586 -11.76 31.59 3.53
N GLY A 587 -12.66 30.75 3.02
CA GLY A 587 -12.37 29.35 2.72
C GLY A 587 -11.14 29.18 1.84
N ARG A 588 -10.19 28.35 2.28
CA ARG A 588 -9.02 27.90 1.51
C ARG A 588 -8.65 26.44 1.81
N GLY A 589 -7.91 25.82 0.90
CA GLY A 589 -7.45 24.45 1.03
C GLY A 589 -8.48 23.41 0.61
N LEU A 590 -8.10 22.13 0.70
CA LEU A 590 -8.92 21.00 0.25
C LEU A 590 -10.25 20.86 1.02
N ILE A 591 -10.34 21.37 2.25
CA ILE A 591 -11.55 21.31 3.09
C ILE A 591 -12.18 22.70 3.34
N GLN A 592 -11.75 23.73 2.60
CA GLN A 592 -12.22 25.11 2.77
C GLN A 592 -12.14 25.59 4.24
N LEU A 593 -10.94 25.52 4.84
CA LEU A 593 -10.69 26.04 6.19
C LEU A 593 -11.09 27.53 6.22
N THR A 594 -12.02 27.88 7.11
CA THR A 594 -12.68 29.20 7.13
C THR A 594 -12.75 29.76 8.55
N GLY A 595 -12.53 31.06 8.71
CA GLY A 595 -12.66 31.80 9.97
C GLY A 595 -11.38 31.89 10.78
N ARG A 596 -11.16 33.04 11.42
CA ARG A 596 -9.98 33.36 12.23
C ARG A 596 -9.68 32.26 13.24
N GLU A 597 -10.69 31.76 13.95
CA GLU A 597 -10.51 30.74 14.98
C GLU A 597 -9.91 29.45 14.42
N ASN A 598 -10.39 28.99 13.27
CA ASN A 598 -9.89 27.78 12.63
C ASN A 598 -8.48 27.96 12.06
N TYR A 599 -8.20 29.10 11.43
CA TYR A 599 -6.85 29.43 10.96
C TYR A 599 -5.85 29.53 12.13
N ILE A 600 -6.21 30.17 13.25
CA ILE A 600 -5.33 30.27 14.43
C ILE A 600 -5.05 28.88 15.02
N ARG A 601 -6.05 27.99 15.11
CA ARG A 601 -5.82 26.63 15.61
C ARG A 601 -4.89 25.82 14.71
N TYR A 602 -5.08 25.89 13.39
CA TYR A 602 -4.15 25.29 12.44
C TYR A 602 -2.75 25.93 12.55
N GLY A 603 -2.70 27.26 12.72
CA GLY A 603 -1.48 28.01 12.94
C GLY A 603 -0.72 27.53 14.18
N LYS A 604 -1.39 27.29 15.30
CA LYS A 604 -0.78 26.71 16.50
C LYS A 604 -0.20 25.32 16.23
N TYR A 605 -0.96 24.46 15.55
CA TYR A 605 -0.53 23.11 15.18
C TYR A 605 0.74 23.10 14.32
N ARG A 606 0.88 24.07 13.40
CA ARG A 606 2.05 24.23 12.51
C ARG A 606 3.08 25.25 12.99
N ARG A 607 2.85 25.94 14.10
CA ARG A 607 3.60 27.14 14.52
C ARG A 607 3.71 28.23 13.46
N ILE A 608 2.60 28.47 12.76
CA ILE A 608 2.44 29.55 11.79
C ILE A 608 1.60 30.66 12.42
N ASP A 609 2.09 31.89 12.38
CA ASP A 609 1.31 33.06 12.77
C ASP A 609 0.52 33.65 11.57
N PHE A 610 -0.78 33.40 11.53
CA PHE A 610 -1.68 33.95 10.52
C PHE A 610 -2.09 35.41 10.77
N SER A 611 -1.60 36.04 11.84
CA SER A 611 -1.70 37.50 12.01
C SER A 611 -0.88 38.24 10.96
N ILE A 612 0.23 37.66 10.52
CA ILE A 612 1.14 38.19 9.51
C ILE A 612 0.42 38.32 8.15
N GLU A 613 0.69 39.42 7.45
CA GLU A 613 0.12 39.70 6.13
C GLU A 613 0.47 38.59 5.13
N ASN A 614 -0.47 38.28 4.22
CA ASN A 614 -0.35 37.23 3.19
C ASN A 614 -0.13 35.79 3.70
N GLN A 615 0.04 35.55 5.00
CA GLN A 615 0.26 34.20 5.51
C GLN A 615 -0.95 33.28 5.26
N SER A 616 -2.18 33.81 5.36
CA SER A 616 -3.40 33.03 5.04
C SER A 616 -3.46 32.60 3.57
N GLN A 617 -2.84 33.37 2.67
CA GLN A 617 -2.75 33.06 1.24
C GLN A 617 -1.84 31.86 0.96
N THR A 618 -0.98 31.47 1.89
CA THR A 618 -0.15 30.26 1.75
C THR A 618 -0.96 28.97 1.72
N LEU A 619 -2.21 28.97 2.22
CA LEU A 619 -3.14 27.84 2.07
C LEU A 619 -3.72 27.70 0.65
N LEU A 620 -3.39 28.64 -0.26
CA LEU A 620 -3.75 28.58 -1.68
C LEU A 620 -2.53 28.44 -2.59
N THR A 621 -1.37 28.96 -2.16
CA THR A 621 -0.17 29.04 -2.99
C THR A 621 0.86 27.95 -2.70
N SER A 622 0.83 27.32 -1.52
CA SER A 622 1.63 26.15 -1.19
C SER A 622 0.78 24.89 -1.27
N ALA A 623 1.13 23.97 -2.18
CA ALA A 623 0.44 22.69 -2.34
C ALA A 623 0.41 21.88 -1.03
N TYR A 624 1.55 21.80 -0.34
CA TYR A 624 1.62 21.10 0.93
C TYR A 624 0.68 21.69 1.98
N LYS A 625 0.71 23.03 2.21
CA LYS A 625 -0.19 23.67 3.19
C LYS A 625 -1.66 23.57 2.80
N THR A 626 -1.97 23.62 1.51
CA THR A 626 -3.32 23.42 0.94
C THR A 626 -3.88 22.05 1.33
N CYS A 627 -3.05 21.01 1.23
CA CYS A 627 -3.41 19.64 1.59
C CYS A 627 -3.37 19.40 3.10
N ASP A 628 -2.32 19.84 3.78
CA ASP A 628 -2.07 19.57 5.20
C ASP A 628 -3.12 20.21 6.11
N ALA A 629 -3.65 21.38 5.75
CA ALA A 629 -4.78 21.97 6.47
C ALA A 629 -6.02 21.05 6.50
N ALA A 630 -6.27 20.28 5.42
CA ALA A 630 -7.34 19.29 5.39
C ALA A 630 -6.99 18.03 6.18
N GLY A 631 -5.74 17.57 6.13
CA GLY A 631 -5.27 16.46 6.96
C GLY A 631 -5.33 16.77 8.47
N TYR A 632 -4.89 17.97 8.87
CA TYR A 632 -5.07 18.52 10.20
C TYR A 632 -6.54 18.53 10.61
N PHE A 633 -7.43 19.03 9.75
CA PHE A 633 -8.86 19.06 10.03
C PHE A 633 -9.39 17.63 10.25
N TRP A 634 -8.97 16.69 9.40
CA TRP A 634 -9.36 15.29 9.47
C TRP A 634 -8.92 14.62 10.77
N ALA A 635 -7.71 14.90 11.24
CA ALA A 635 -7.18 14.34 12.48
C ALA A 635 -7.68 15.04 13.75
N SER A 636 -7.96 16.34 13.69
CA SER A 636 -8.30 17.15 14.86
C SER A 636 -9.80 17.26 15.16
N LYS A 637 -10.67 17.10 14.15
CA LYS A 637 -12.09 17.32 14.34
C LYS A 637 -12.76 16.17 15.09
N GLN A 638 -13.65 16.56 16.00
CA GLN A 638 -14.60 15.69 16.67
C GLN A 638 -16.00 15.95 16.11
N ARG A 639 -16.83 14.91 16.11
CA ARG A 639 -18.27 15.08 15.94
C ARG A 639 -18.85 15.58 17.26
N ASN A 640 -19.71 16.61 17.19
CA ASN A 640 -20.41 17.13 18.35
C ASN A 640 -21.93 16.91 18.25
N LYS A 641 -22.62 16.78 19.40
CA LYS A 641 -24.07 16.92 19.53
C LYS A 641 -24.41 18.10 20.42
N ILE A 642 -25.62 18.60 20.28
CA ILE A 642 -26.24 19.45 21.30
C ILE A 642 -26.84 18.51 22.36
N ASN A 643 -26.43 18.66 23.61
CA ASN A 643 -27.04 17.92 24.73
C ASN A 643 -28.36 18.57 25.19
N GLU A 644 -29.04 17.93 26.12
CA GLU A 644 -30.31 18.40 26.70
C GLU A 644 -30.20 19.83 27.28
N LYS A 645 -29.00 20.25 27.69
CA LYS A 645 -28.71 21.60 28.22
C LYS A 645 -28.38 22.62 27.11
N LYS A 646 -28.69 22.31 25.85
CA LYS A 646 -28.36 23.13 24.66
C LYS A 646 -26.88 23.45 24.50
N LYS A 647 -25.99 22.65 25.10
CA LYS A 647 -24.53 22.79 24.95
C LYS A 647 -24.00 21.82 23.92
N MET A 648 -23.05 22.29 23.12
CA MET A 648 -22.30 21.44 22.20
C MET A 648 -21.33 20.56 23.01
N VAL A 649 -21.46 19.26 22.89
CA VAL A 649 -20.60 18.26 23.55
C VAL A 649 -20.10 17.24 22.54
N PRO A 650 -18.91 16.64 22.74
CA PRO A 650 -18.42 15.57 21.89
C PRO A 650 -19.41 14.40 21.83
N LEU A 651 -19.60 13.85 20.63
CA LEU A 651 -20.52 12.74 20.33
C LEU A 651 -19.80 11.40 20.11
N GLY A 652 -18.47 11.39 20.16
CA GLY A 652 -17.68 10.19 19.96
C GLY A 652 -16.19 10.51 19.90
N ASP A 653 -15.45 9.64 19.25
CA ASP A 653 -13.98 9.66 19.21
C ASP A 653 -13.42 10.84 18.39
N LEU A 654 -12.17 11.17 18.70
CA LEU A 654 -11.35 12.15 17.96
C LEU A 654 -11.00 11.63 16.57
N GLY A 655 -11.03 12.54 15.60
CA GLY A 655 -10.61 12.29 14.23
C GLY A 655 -11.68 11.61 13.37
N ILE A 656 -11.72 12.00 12.10
CA ILE A 656 -12.70 11.51 11.13
C ILE A 656 -12.41 10.06 10.73
N ASN A 657 -11.16 9.57 10.86
CA ASN A 657 -10.82 8.16 10.63
C ASN A 657 -11.69 7.20 11.45
N SER A 658 -11.99 7.51 12.71
CA SER A 658 -12.85 6.69 13.58
C SER A 658 -14.29 6.57 13.06
N TRP A 659 -14.77 7.57 12.34
CA TRP A 659 -16.10 7.57 11.69
C TRP A 659 -16.06 6.90 10.33
N ALA A 660 -15.00 7.11 9.56
CA ALA A 660 -14.77 6.47 8.27
C ALA A 660 -14.69 4.94 8.40
N ASP A 661 -14.03 4.45 9.45
CA ASP A 661 -13.83 3.01 9.70
C ASP A 661 -15.11 2.28 10.15
N LYS A 662 -16.23 3.00 10.35
CA LYS A 662 -17.53 2.40 10.70
C LYS A 662 -18.16 1.65 9.53
N GLY A 663 -17.87 2.05 8.29
CA GLY A 663 -18.37 1.34 7.13
C GLY A 663 -18.50 2.17 5.86
N ALA A 664 -18.87 1.47 4.79
CA ALA A 664 -19.14 2.02 3.47
C ALA A 664 -20.64 2.23 3.19
N ASP A 665 -21.51 1.98 4.17
CA ASP A 665 -22.95 2.17 4.02
C ASP A 665 -23.34 3.66 4.07
N LEU A 666 -24.59 3.93 3.68
CA LEU A 666 -25.16 5.27 3.62
C LEU A 666 -25.10 6.00 4.96
N GLU A 667 -25.41 5.31 6.06
CA GLU A 667 -25.51 5.93 7.39
C GLU A 667 -24.10 6.25 7.91
N SER A 668 -23.16 5.30 7.83
CA SER A 668 -21.75 5.51 8.17
C SER A 668 -21.15 6.69 7.41
N SER A 669 -21.39 6.76 6.10
CA SER A 669 -20.91 7.86 5.23
C SER A 669 -21.53 9.22 5.56
N LYS A 670 -22.80 9.21 5.96
CA LYS A 670 -23.49 10.43 6.43
C LYS A 670 -22.87 10.95 7.72
N GLN A 671 -22.37 10.07 8.58
CA GLN A 671 -21.70 10.47 9.82
C GLN A 671 -20.34 11.14 9.57
N VAL A 672 -19.56 10.64 8.60
CA VAL A 672 -18.34 11.33 8.14
C VAL A 672 -18.67 12.74 7.66
N THR A 673 -19.70 12.88 6.82
CA THR A 673 -20.15 14.19 6.33
C THR A 673 -20.52 15.13 7.48
N LYS A 674 -21.21 14.63 8.52
CA LYS A 674 -21.57 15.43 9.71
C LYS A 674 -20.37 15.91 10.54
N CYS A 675 -19.20 15.30 10.38
CA CYS A 675 -17.97 15.79 11.00
C CYS A 675 -17.42 17.04 10.29
N ILE A 676 -17.69 17.18 8.99
CA ILE A 676 -17.21 18.29 8.15
C ILE A 676 -18.26 19.39 8.10
N ASN A 677 -19.52 19.00 7.86
CA ASN A 677 -20.67 19.87 7.81
C ASN A 677 -21.82 19.25 8.60
N THR A 678 -22.12 19.81 9.78
CA THR A 678 -23.06 19.25 10.76
C THR A 678 -24.48 19.04 10.22
N ALA A 679 -24.89 19.82 9.22
CA ALA A 679 -26.20 19.69 8.58
C ALA A 679 -26.24 18.64 7.46
N ALA A 680 -25.10 18.03 7.12
CA ALA A 680 -24.95 17.10 6.01
C ALA A 680 -25.40 17.66 4.65
N HIS A 681 -25.10 18.95 4.40
CA HIS A 681 -25.40 19.60 3.13
C HIS A 681 -24.78 18.84 1.94
N HIS A 682 -25.57 18.73 0.87
CA HIS A 682 -25.22 18.10 -0.40
C HIS A 682 -24.79 16.62 -0.29
N PHE A 683 -25.23 15.95 0.77
CA PHE A 683 -24.87 14.55 0.98
C PHE A 683 -25.43 13.65 -0.12
N ASN A 684 -26.70 13.77 -0.47
CA ASN A 684 -27.35 12.90 -1.46
C ASN A 684 -27.00 13.30 -2.90
N GLU A 685 -26.69 14.57 -3.11
CA GLU A 685 -26.49 15.20 -4.40
C GLU A 685 -25.04 15.08 -4.89
N VAL A 686 -24.05 15.12 -3.98
CA VAL A 686 -22.62 15.13 -4.35
C VAL A 686 -21.83 14.07 -3.58
N ARG A 687 -21.83 14.15 -2.24
CA ARG A 687 -20.88 13.39 -1.41
C ARG A 687 -21.12 11.88 -1.51
N TRP A 688 -22.35 11.41 -1.31
CA TRP A 688 -22.68 9.98 -1.38
C TRP A 688 -22.47 9.38 -2.79
N PRO A 689 -22.95 9.98 -3.89
CA PRO A 689 -22.64 9.53 -5.24
C PRO A 689 -21.15 9.46 -5.56
N CYS A 690 -20.35 10.42 -5.08
CA CYS A 690 -18.90 10.42 -5.23
C CYS A 690 -18.21 9.36 -4.35
N PHE A 691 -18.71 9.14 -3.13
CA PHE A 691 -18.25 8.07 -2.25
C PHE A 691 -18.43 6.71 -2.92
N GLN A 692 -19.64 6.39 -3.41
CA GLN A 692 -19.90 5.10 -4.05
C GLN A 692 -19.04 4.87 -5.30
N HIS A 693 -18.75 5.93 -6.05
CA HIS A 693 -17.83 5.87 -7.18
C HIS A 693 -16.40 5.55 -6.73
N ALA A 694 -15.85 6.33 -5.78
CA ALA A 694 -14.50 6.14 -5.27
C ALA A 694 -14.32 4.79 -4.55
N TRP A 695 -15.34 4.35 -3.82
CA TRP A 695 -15.36 3.06 -3.14
C TRP A 695 -15.24 1.92 -4.15
N TYR A 696 -16.09 1.89 -5.18
CA TYR A 696 -15.99 0.87 -6.22
C TYR A 696 -14.66 0.94 -7.00
N ALA A 697 -14.15 2.15 -7.26
CA ALA A 697 -12.89 2.34 -7.96
C ALA A 697 -11.68 1.83 -7.15
N SER A 698 -11.75 1.82 -5.82
CA SER A 698 -10.65 1.42 -4.93
C SER A 698 -10.81 0.03 -4.28
N ASN A 699 -12.03 -0.51 -4.21
CA ASN A 699 -12.32 -1.81 -3.61
C ASN A 699 -12.17 -2.98 -4.61
N ASP A 700 -12.49 -4.19 -4.19
CA ASP A 700 -12.39 -5.42 -4.99
C ASP A 700 -13.74 -5.93 -5.56
N GLU A 701 -14.82 -5.14 -5.44
CA GLU A 701 -16.14 -5.51 -5.98
C GLU A 701 -16.13 -5.56 -7.52
N THR A 702 -16.77 -6.56 -8.12
CA THR A 702 -16.82 -6.71 -9.58
C THR A 702 -18.04 -6.03 -10.21
N ALA A 703 -19.15 -5.93 -9.48
CA ALA A 703 -20.39 -5.32 -9.97
C ALA A 703 -20.40 -3.80 -9.71
N PRO A 704 -20.38 -2.95 -10.75
CA PRO A 704 -20.37 -1.50 -10.55
C PRO A 704 -21.72 -1.01 -9.98
N PRO A 705 -21.73 -0.14 -8.95
CA PRO A 705 -22.95 0.49 -8.49
C PRO A 705 -23.49 1.46 -9.55
N LYS A 706 -24.78 1.80 -9.50
CA LYS A 706 -25.40 2.82 -10.37
C LYS A 706 -24.61 4.14 -10.38
N ASN A 707 -24.01 4.47 -9.25
CA ASN A 707 -23.21 5.68 -9.05
C ASN A 707 -21.75 5.58 -9.53
N PHE A 708 -21.32 4.47 -10.11
CA PHE A 708 -20.05 4.43 -10.79
C PHE A 708 -20.15 5.20 -12.12
N LYS A 709 -19.39 6.30 -12.23
CA LYS A 709 -19.28 7.14 -13.43
C LYS A 709 -17.79 7.47 -13.68
N PRO A 710 -17.02 6.55 -14.27
CA PRO A 710 -15.60 6.77 -14.51
C PRO A 710 -15.38 7.88 -15.53
N ILE A 711 -14.27 8.60 -15.36
CA ILE A 711 -13.73 9.45 -16.41
C ILE A 711 -13.17 8.51 -17.48
N GLY A 712 -13.65 8.64 -18.71
CA GLY A 712 -13.14 7.85 -19.84
C GLY A 712 -11.72 8.27 -20.22
N GLU A 713 -11.05 7.45 -21.02
CA GLU A 713 -9.76 7.80 -21.63
C GLU A 713 -9.85 9.03 -22.52
#